data_AF-A0A9J6E3L6-F1
#
_entry.id   AF-A0A9J6E3L6-F1
#
_cell.length_a   1.000
_cell.length_b   1.000
_cell.length_c   1.000
_cell.angle_alpha   90.00
_cell.angle_beta   90.00
_cell.angle_gamma   90.00
#
_symmetry.space_group_name_H-M   'P 1'
#
loop_
_entity.id
_entity.type
_entity.pdbx_description
1 polymer ?
#
loop_
_entity_poly.entity_id
_entity_poly.type
_entity_poly.pdbx_seq_one_letter_code
_entity_poly.pdbx_strand_id
1 'polypeptide(L)'
;MLHHKDRRLTQKSKVCERHFEEQDIVKYFKHVVKGQEVLIPRGNWKLVPGALPRLFPGLPEHISKPGKTKCTRKSPKKRNEIGLEASAESASCSSGSCGEASLSLGDSLGAVGITPPPSTSATNSSGVCLNELVTVPLPSRDWKLELIVDECSGQTCGVFFDRRLVAGELKVSKAVIVKNDGSCVVNGYNKMHKQLHKTVDSTASVEHLLNETDSLKICSGIQVAHTGVTGKLENVHHKLCSVLTTRPVCVRCLRLQRQMRARKPMKAAVNKSKKMGNLTKKVFRAAAAREKGKQEITLLKQELAKASYQGIEEALSGLPHLQRLAFLTALKSLKAKAPCGMRYNSEWILNCLMLRISSPRAYKLISEMKMLPLPSLSRLAQILKGLPCKYGFNPVCLEAIQKQFHGKADEQRLGSLILDEIKLRQAYDFNKCSYKMDGFVDYGGVTNEGTNQLADHALVLMFVPLFESWVQLIAAFATKGAAPGKILAELVLEAVVRLHKHNATVISIVSDGAGNNRSMWQQLGVSGSMAAPCHKIAHPFLPDGKFVHFICDVPHAIKCVRNHLLKHKYGQAGENRIDFSHYQLLYETEKKKHLKVAHKLTEAHVQPTNFQKMNVRLAVRLFSRSTAIGLRVYREQGTDGFQDTAETEAFTQMINDVFDSLNAKLPKEGIRANSPKIQVIKDFLVMLDTTEFNHNTKNTLLFASRQTTESLRVTLLSIIDIIDELHKAGVPYVLTAKLNQDPLERFFGIVRSFHGDDDHPTIIQFSQIYRLLSLFTPVRNAAKGNCPGPAEGVLVSIHESLAEKAKAAAELKLAVEAKLDKKLLGMVCTEDVCCDERDHGYQKAGAHEMVVYYLAGYVHKKITKTITCEECCALLTASPDQFNSEETQLNQRRLTELRSFKPGCLREASFRLYALIKEVEEVVHDTLETSAVFGDIFWMVLDRLHATALPAIGCNEHHEFLTAKIIKCYCLMRMHFFSRKKNRELLVTEKVQNARKKAKLL
;
A
#
# COMPACT_ATOMS: atom_id res chain seq x y z
N MET A 1 -8.34 -5.86 -27.59
CA MET A 1 -9.17 -6.54 -26.58
C MET A 1 -10.38 -5.67 -26.28
N LEU A 2 -11.51 -5.92 -26.95
CA LEU A 2 -12.84 -5.38 -26.60
C LEU A 2 -13.75 -6.58 -26.38
N HIS A 3 -13.57 -7.26 -25.25
CA HIS A 3 -14.46 -8.36 -24.84
C HIS A 3 -15.49 -7.80 -23.86
N HIS A 4 -16.63 -7.34 -24.37
CA HIS A 4 -17.81 -7.20 -23.52
C HIS A 4 -18.35 -8.60 -23.23
N LYS A 5 -18.63 -8.92 -21.96
CA LYS A 5 -19.05 -10.26 -21.52
C LYS A 5 -20.34 -10.74 -22.21
N ASP A 6 -21.11 -9.82 -22.79
CA ASP A 6 -22.45 -10.08 -23.32
C ASP A 6 -22.47 -10.38 -24.83
N ARG A 7 -21.36 -10.18 -25.56
CA ARG A 7 -21.27 -10.49 -27.00
C ARG A 7 -19.85 -10.83 -27.44
N ARG A 8 -19.60 -12.11 -27.79
CA ARG A 8 -18.34 -12.53 -28.43
C ARG A 8 -18.33 -12.08 -29.90
N LEU A 9 -17.38 -11.22 -30.25
CA LEU A 9 -17.14 -10.81 -31.63
C LEU A 9 -16.53 -11.97 -32.41
N THR A 10 -17.07 -12.26 -33.59
CA THR A 10 -16.54 -13.24 -34.55
C THR A 10 -15.96 -12.52 -35.78
N GLN A 11 -15.17 -13.20 -36.62
CA GLN A 11 -14.55 -12.61 -37.82
C GLN A 11 -15.56 -11.98 -38.82
N LYS A 12 -16.85 -12.34 -38.75
CA LYS A 12 -17.92 -11.77 -39.59
C LYS A 12 -18.65 -10.57 -38.94
N SER A 13 -18.20 -10.13 -37.76
CA SER A 13 -18.85 -9.03 -37.03
C SER A 13 -18.50 -7.68 -37.66
N LYS A 14 -19.52 -6.90 -38.03
CA LYS A 14 -19.35 -5.54 -38.56
C LYS A 14 -19.38 -4.53 -37.40
N VAL A 15 -18.52 -3.52 -37.49
CA VAL A 15 -18.47 -2.37 -36.55
C VAL A 15 -18.75 -1.08 -37.32
N CYS A 16 -19.32 -0.08 -36.65
CA CYS A 16 -19.65 1.20 -37.28
C CYS A 16 -18.38 2.04 -37.43
N GLU A 17 -18.12 2.51 -38.66
CA GLU A 17 -16.93 3.31 -39.01
C GLU A 17 -16.86 4.65 -38.29
N ARG A 18 -18.00 5.24 -37.92
CA ARG A 18 -18.08 6.56 -37.27
C ARG A 18 -17.39 6.60 -35.89
N HIS A 19 -17.00 5.45 -35.37
CA HIS A 19 -16.26 5.34 -34.12
C HIS A 19 -14.73 5.28 -34.29
N PHE A 20 -14.24 5.21 -35.53
CA PHE A 20 -12.83 5.10 -35.86
C PHE A 20 -12.39 6.31 -36.68
N GLU A 21 -11.12 6.71 -36.55
CA GLU A 21 -10.53 7.75 -37.39
C GLU A 21 -10.26 7.19 -38.80
N GLU A 22 -10.24 8.04 -39.82
CA GLU A 22 -10.09 7.57 -41.22
C GLU A 22 -8.79 6.77 -41.45
N GLN A 23 -7.72 7.12 -40.75
CA GLN A 23 -6.43 6.42 -40.80
C GLN A 23 -6.50 4.96 -40.33
N ASP A 24 -7.47 4.62 -39.48
CA ASP A 24 -7.67 3.26 -38.98
C ASP A 24 -8.54 2.42 -39.94
N ILE A 25 -9.06 3.00 -41.03
CA ILE A 25 -9.98 2.38 -41.99
C ILE A 25 -9.31 2.22 -43.36
N VAL A 26 -9.13 0.96 -43.79
CA VAL A 26 -8.58 0.60 -45.10
C VAL A 26 -9.70 0.53 -46.14
N LYS A 27 -9.87 1.63 -46.90
CA LYS A 27 -10.89 1.78 -47.96
C LYS A 27 -10.42 1.31 -49.35
N TYR A 28 -9.11 1.17 -49.59
CA TYR A 28 -8.53 0.80 -50.90
C TYR A 28 -7.56 -0.39 -50.79
N PHE A 29 -7.46 -1.22 -51.84
CA PHE A 29 -6.33 -2.10 -52.10
C PHE A 29 -5.25 -1.27 -52.80
N LYS A 30 -4.04 -1.29 -52.25
CA LYS A 30 -2.89 -0.57 -52.80
C LYS A 30 -1.97 -1.57 -53.48
N HIS A 31 -1.80 -1.46 -54.79
CA HIS A 31 -0.89 -2.29 -55.58
C HIS A 31 0.12 -1.40 -56.29
N VAL A 32 1.39 -1.78 -56.28
CA VAL A 32 2.44 -1.08 -57.04
C VAL A 32 2.67 -1.86 -58.32
N VAL A 33 2.32 -1.27 -59.46
CA VAL A 33 2.56 -1.86 -60.78
C VAL A 33 3.52 -0.93 -61.51
N LYS A 34 4.71 -1.44 -61.87
CA LYS A 34 5.77 -0.68 -62.56
C LYS A 34 6.14 0.65 -61.87
N GLY A 35 6.19 0.66 -60.53
CA GLY A 35 6.60 1.82 -59.74
C GLY A 35 5.53 2.90 -59.52
N GLN A 36 4.32 2.75 -60.10
CA GLN A 36 3.17 3.61 -59.80
C GLN A 36 2.19 2.91 -58.86
N GLU A 37 1.70 3.65 -57.87
CA GLU A 37 0.73 3.16 -56.88
C GLU A 37 -0.69 3.23 -57.45
N VAL A 38 -1.31 2.07 -57.69
CA VAL A 38 -2.71 1.95 -58.12
C VAL A 38 -3.57 1.63 -56.90
N LEU A 39 -4.59 2.47 -56.65
CA LEU A 39 -5.55 2.33 -55.56
C LEU A 39 -6.90 1.82 -56.08
N ILE A 40 -7.28 0.59 -55.70
CA ILE A 40 -8.56 -0.02 -56.09
C ILE A 40 -9.52 0.04 -54.88
N PRO A 41 -10.69 0.68 -54.96
CA PRO A 41 -11.63 0.77 -53.84
C PRO A 41 -12.13 -0.61 -53.40
N ARG A 42 -12.21 -0.84 -52.10
CA ARG A 42 -12.70 -2.11 -51.53
C ARG A 42 -14.21 -2.08 -51.39
N GLY A 43 -14.89 -3.16 -51.81
CA GLY A 43 -16.33 -3.33 -51.56
C GLY A 43 -16.71 -3.50 -50.08
N ASN A 44 -15.78 -3.98 -49.24
CA ASN A 44 -15.94 -4.00 -47.77
C ASN A 44 -14.69 -3.38 -47.13
N TRP A 45 -14.86 -2.25 -46.47
CA TRP A 45 -13.77 -1.59 -45.73
C TRP A 45 -13.35 -2.46 -44.55
N LYS A 46 -12.05 -2.48 -44.24
CA LYS A 46 -11.50 -3.21 -43.09
C LYS A 46 -10.76 -2.25 -42.18
N LEU A 47 -10.62 -2.61 -40.91
CA LEU A 47 -9.78 -1.86 -39.97
C LEU A 47 -8.33 -2.32 -40.03
N VAL A 48 -7.40 -1.40 -39.76
CA VAL A 48 -5.97 -1.70 -39.58
C VAL A 48 -5.80 -2.62 -38.35
N PRO A 49 -4.90 -3.62 -38.38
CA PRO A 49 -4.64 -4.48 -37.21
C PRO A 49 -4.26 -3.65 -35.97
N GLY A 50 -5.05 -3.78 -34.90
CA GLY A 50 -4.86 -3.02 -33.66
C GLY A 50 -5.65 -1.72 -33.54
N ALA A 51 -6.46 -1.35 -34.55
CA ALA A 51 -7.37 -0.20 -34.48
C ALA A 51 -8.32 -0.29 -33.28
N LEU A 52 -8.50 0.84 -32.59
CA LEU A 52 -9.40 0.98 -31.45
C LEU A 52 -10.41 2.11 -31.74
N PRO A 53 -11.70 1.96 -31.37
CA PRO A 53 -12.67 3.03 -31.53
C PRO A 53 -12.31 4.17 -30.56
N ARG A 54 -12.19 5.38 -31.10
CA ARG A 54 -11.80 6.60 -30.37
C ARG A 54 -12.87 7.69 -30.42
N LEU A 55 -13.80 7.60 -31.37
CA LEU A 55 -14.84 8.60 -31.59
C LEU A 55 -16.17 8.10 -31.04
N PHE A 56 -16.72 8.79 -30.04
CA PHE A 56 -17.99 8.40 -29.42
C PHE A 56 -18.97 9.58 -29.44
N PRO A 57 -19.67 9.81 -30.56
CA PRO A 57 -20.62 10.92 -30.67
C PRO A 57 -21.79 10.72 -29.68
N GLY A 58 -22.08 11.74 -28.86
CA GLY A 58 -23.15 11.72 -27.85
C GLY A 58 -22.72 11.45 -26.40
N LEU A 59 -21.42 11.45 -26.10
CA LEU A 59 -20.86 11.30 -24.74
C LEU A 59 -20.01 12.52 -24.33
N PRO A 60 -19.82 12.79 -23.02
CA PRO A 60 -19.06 13.95 -22.53
C PRO A 60 -17.60 13.98 -23.00
N GLU A 61 -17.08 15.16 -23.37
CA GLU A 61 -15.78 15.36 -24.04
C GLU A 61 -14.55 14.75 -23.33
N HIS A 62 -14.60 14.57 -22.01
CA HIS A 62 -13.47 14.01 -21.23
C HIS A 62 -13.24 12.51 -21.46
N ILE A 63 -14.20 11.79 -22.02
CA ILE A 63 -14.06 10.37 -22.43
C ILE A 63 -13.41 10.25 -23.82
N SER A 64 -13.48 11.32 -24.62
CA SER A 64 -13.02 11.38 -26.01
C SER A 64 -11.59 11.95 -26.17
N LYS A 65 -10.77 11.96 -25.10
CA LYS A 65 -9.41 12.54 -25.15
C LYS A 65 -8.33 11.50 -25.51
N PRO A 66 -7.32 11.87 -26.32
CA PRO A 66 -6.31 10.97 -26.85
C PRO A 66 -5.37 10.46 -25.74
N GLY A 67 -5.34 9.14 -25.54
CA GLY A 67 -4.31 8.49 -24.75
C GLY A 67 -2.96 8.51 -25.49
N LYS A 68 -1.97 9.19 -24.92
CA LYS A 68 -0.56 9.16 -25.37
C LYS A 68 -0.14 7.74 -25.72
N THR A 69 0.37 7.54 -26.94
CA THR A 69 0.95 6.28 -27.42
C THR A 69 1.98 5.80 -26.40
N LYS A 70 1.82 4.57 -25.91
CA LYS A 70 2.82 3.92 -25.05
C LYS A 70 4.17 3.94 -25.79
N CYS A 71 5.09 4.73 -25.26
CA CYS A 71 6.48 4.75 -25.67
C CYS A 71 7.06 3.35 -25.39
N THR A 72 7.41 2.62 -26.44
CA THR A 72 8.21 1.41 -26.35
C THR A 72 9.60 1.81 -25.84
N ARG A 73 10.03 1.15 -24.77
CA ARG A 73 11.34 1.35 -24.13
C ARG A 73 12.45 1.06 -25.17
N LYS A 74 13.11 2.10 -25.67
CA LYS A 74 14.29 1.98 -26.54
C LYS A 74 15.50 1.53 -25.70
N SER A 75 16.39 0.77 -26.34
CA SER A 75 17.55 0.14 -25.70
C SER A 75 18.58 1.18 -25.19
N PRO A 76 19.40 0.83 -24.18
CA PRO A 76 20.30 1.77 -23.49
C PRO A 76 21.36 2.47 -24.38
N LYS A 77 21.66 1.96 -25.58
CA LYS A 77 22.70 2.50 -26.47
C LYS A 77 22.33 3.81 -27.20
N LYS A 78 21.05 4.22 -27.23
CA LYS A 78 20.62 5.45 -27.93
C LYS A 78 20.37 6.66 -27.00
N ARG A 79 20.88 6.61 -25.77
CA ARG A 79 20.67 7.67 -24.76
C ARG A 79 21.86 8.63 -24.59
N ASN A 80 23.00 8.34 -25.22
CA ASN A 80 24.25 9.07 -25.01
C ASN A 80 24.59 10.10 -26.09
N GLU A 81 23.74 10.36 -27.08
CA GLU A 81 24.10 11.24 -28.21
C GLU A 81 23.28 12.54 -28.35
N ILE A 82 22.30 12.82 -27.48
CA ILE A 82 21.52 14.06 -27.59
C ILE A 82 21.24 14.60 -26.18
N GLY A 83 22.25 15.30 -25.65
CA GLY A 83 22.25 15.87 -24.31
C GLY A 83 23.27 16.99 -24.20
N LEU A 84 23.31 17.86 -25.21
CA LEU A 84 24.00 19.14 -25.23
C LEU A 84 23.18 20.03 -26.15
N GLU A 85 22.25 20.78 -25.55
CA GLU A 85 21.84 22.14 -25.93
C GLU A 85 20.46 22.47 -25.32
N ALA A 86 20.33 23.74 -24.93
CA ALA A 86 19.13 24.44 -24.51
C ALA A 86 18.65 24.26 -23.06
N SER A 87 19.47 24.80 -22.15
CA SER A 87 19.04 25.52 -20.95
C SER A 87 18.95 27.02 -21.25
N ALA A 88 17.75 27.60 -21.18
CA ALA A 88 17.36 29.04 -21.13
C ALA A 88 15.91 29.08 -21.64
N GLU A 89 14.87 29.67 -21.05
CA GLU A 89 14.78 30.90 -20.27
C GLU A 89 13.42 30.93 -19.52
N SER A 90 13.37 31.84 -18.56
CA SER A 90 12.41 32.04 -17.47
C SER A 90 11.14 32.82 -17.80
N ALA A 91 10.12 32.62 -16.93
CA ALA A 91 9.13 33.59 -16.39
C ALA A 91 8.46 34.61 -17.36
N SER A 92 7.13 34.70 -17.41
CA SER A 92 6.38 35.49 -16.42
C SER A 92 4.87 35.42 -16.70
N CYS A 93 4.09 35.68 -15.66
CA CYS A 93 2.64 35.62 -15.62
C CYS A 93 2.12 36.98 -15.11
N SER A 94 1.13 37.54 -15.79
CA SER A 94 0.26 38.64 -15.38
C SER A 94 -0.79 38.75 -16.50
N SER A 95 -2.08 39.05 -16.33
CA SER A 95 -3.00 39.33 -15.22
C SER A 95 -4.25 39.85 -15.96
N GLY A 96 -5.46 39.47 -15.57
CA GLY A 96 -6.66 39.99 -16.23
C GLY A 96 -7.96 39.38 -15.75
N SER A 97 -8.34 39.72 -14.51
CA SER A 97 -9.68 39.97 -13.96
C SER A 97 -10.90 39.42 -14.74
N CYS A 98 -11.69 38.50 -14.19
CA CYS A 98 -12.72 38.68 -13.14
C CYS A 98 -14.03 39.36 -13.61
N GLY A 99 -15.14 38.79 -13.14
CA GLY A 99 -16.55 39.10 -13.44
C GLY A 99 -17.28 37.78 -13.70
N GLU A 100 -17.63 36.94 -12.71
CA GLU A 100 -18.64 37.18 -11.65
C GLU A 100 -19.94 37.81 -12.21
N ALA A 101 -21.15 37.34 -11.91
CA ALA A 101 -21.58 36.22 -11.08
C ALA A 101 -23.09 36.00 -11.31
N SER A 102 -23.56 34.87 -10.75
CA SER A 102 -24.80 34.70 -9.97
C SER A 102 -26.16 34.83 -10.68
N LEU A 103 -26.99 33.78 -10.73
CA LEU A 103 -27.86 33.17 -9.68
C LEU A 103 -29.30 33.34 -10.26
N SER A 104 -30.31 32.53 -10.03
CA SER A 104 -30.60 31.48 -9.04
C SER A 104 -31.79 30.65 -9.51
N LEU A 105 -31.99 29.52 -8.82
CA LEU A 105 -33.06 28.55 -8.93
C LEU A 105 -34.45 29.03 -8.45
N GLY A 106 -35.47 28.24 -8.82
CA GLY A 106 -36.83 28.19 -8.28
C GLY A 106 -37.84 28.20 -9.44
N ASP A 107 -38.92 27.43 -9.53
CA ASP A 107 -39.59 26.60 -8.55
C ASP A 107 -40.68 25.74 -9.26
N SER A 108 -41.43 25.05 -8.43
CA SER A 108 -42.48 24.05 -8.57
C SER A 108 -43.72 24.34 -9.46
N LEU A 109 -44.32 23.23 -9.91
CA LEU A 109 -45.72 22.90 -10.26
C LEU A 109 -46.84 23.96 -10.06
N GLY A 110 -47.70 24.12 -11.06
CA GLY A 110 -49.07 24.64 -10.85
C GLY A 110 -49.65 25.44 -12.01
N ALA A 111 -50.97 25.37 -12.18
CA ALA A 111 -51.73 25.86 -13.32
C ALA A 111 -52.06 27.36 -13.27
N VAL A 112 -52.13 27.96 -14.47
CA VAL A 112 -53.03 29.02 -14.98
C VAL A 112 -53.45 30.17 -14.04
N GLY A 113 -53.11 31.40 -14.46
CA GLY A 113 -53.89 32.61 -14.16
C GLY A 113 -53.16 33.92 -14.49
N ILE A 114 -53.66 34.69 -15.47
CA ILE A 114 -53.49 36.15 -15.53
C ILE A 114 -54.87 36.76 -15.80
N THR A 115 -55.35 37.51 -14.82
CA THR A 115 -56.44 38.50 -14.81
C THR A 115 -55.87 39.92 -15.05
N PRO A 116 -56.62 41.02 -14.82
CA PRO A 116 -57.63 41.77 -15.60
C PRO A 116 -57.04 43.19 -15.95
N PRO A 117 -57.72 44.37 -16.05
CA PRO A 117 -59.14 44.82 -16.10
C PRO A 117 -59.34 45.82 -17.31
N PRO A 118 -60.34 46.73 -17.44
CA PRO A 118 -61.50 47.05 -16.60
C PRO A 118 -62.87 47.01 -17.30
N SER A 119 -63.86 47.13 -16.43
CA SER A 119 -65.26 47.54 -16.60
C SER A 119 -65.52 48.64 -17.63
N THR A 120 -66.61 48.49 -18.39
CA THR A 120 -67.76 49.42 -18.35
C THR A 120 -68.97 48.82 -19.06
N SER A 121 -70.11 48.95 -18.39
CA SER A 121 -71.47 48.72 -18.87
C SER A 121 -71.88 49.73 -19.95
N ALA A 122 -72.46 49.28 -21.05
CA ALA A 122 -73.58 49.96 -21.71
C ALA A 122 -74.22 49.06 -22.77
N THR A 123 -75.52 48.86 -22.59
CA THR A 123 -76.52 48.36 -23.52
C THR A 123 -76.57 49.18 -24.82
N ASN A 124 -76.64 48.53 -25.99
CA ASN A 124 -77.66 48.76 -27.03
C ASN A 124 -77.38 47.91 -28.28
N SER A 125 -78.48 47.45 -28.89
CA SER A 125 -78.60 46.58 -30.06
C SER A 125 -77.95 47.15 -31.34
N SER A 126 -77.08 46.37 -31.98
CA SER A 126 -76.58 46.61 -33.34
C SER A 126 -76.48 45.30 -34.11
N GLY A 127 -77.62 44.81 -34.63
CA GLY A 127 -77.69 43.69 -35.56
C GLY A 127 -77.85 44.20 -37.00
N VAL A 128 -77.22 43.52 -37.97
CA VAL A 128 -77.29 43.87 -39.40
C VAL A 128 -78.71 43.60 -39.95
N CYS A 129 -79.31 44.57 -40.64
CA CYS A 129 -80.62 44.41 -41.27
C CYS A 129 -80.51 43.51 -42.51
N LEU A 130 -81.24 42.37 -42.54
CA LEU A 130 -81.10 41.36 -43.61
C LEU A 130 -81.40 41.87 -45.03
N ASN A 131 -82.24 42.88 -45.17
CA ASN A 131 -82.55 43.47 -46.47
C ASN A 131 -81.35 44.24 -47.07
N GLU A 132 -80.39 44.66 -46.24
CA GLU A 132 -79.17 45.34 -46.67
C GLU A 132 -78.09 44.37 -47.16
N LEU A 133 -78.27 43.06 -47.01
CA LEU A 133 -77.31 42.07 -47.51
C LEU A 133 -77.26 41.99 -49.04
N VAL A 134 -78.32 42.44 -49.72
CA VAL A 134 -78.42 42.46 -51.20
C VAL A 134 -77.43 43.46 -51.83
N THR A 135 -76.99 44.47 -51.07
CA THR A 135 -76.05 45.51 -51.55
C THR A 135 -74.58 45.18 -51.28
N VAL A 136 -74.29 44.06 -50.60
CA VAL A 136 -72.91 43.64 -50.30
C VAL A 136 -72.19 43.22 -51.58
N PRO A 137 -71.00 43.77 -51.90
CA PRO A 137 -70.19 43.34 -53.04
C PRO A 137 -69.78 41.88 -52.90
N LEU A 138 -69.96 41.10 -53.96
CA LEU A 138 -69.59 39.68 -53.97
C LEU A 138 -68.14 39.49 -54.45
N PRO A 139 -67.34 38.59 -53.84
CA PRO A 139 -65.93 38.38 -54.21
C PRO A 139 -65.70 37.97 -55.67
N SER A 140 -66.65 37.22 -56.25
CA SER A 140 -66.61 36.75 -57.65
C SER A 140 -68.02 36.55 -58.21
N ARG A 141 -68.14 36.36 -59.53
CA ARG A 141 -69.42 36.08 -60.21
C ARG A 141 -70.05 34.74 -59.83
N ASP A 142 -69.33 33.86 -59.15
CA ASP A 142 -69.78 32.51 -58.78
C ASP A 142 -70.49 32.48 -57.42
N TRP A 143 -70.37 33.56 -56.64
CA TRP A 143 -71.10 33.76 -55.40
C TRP A 143 -72.52 34.24 -55.68
N LYS A 144 -73.49 33.73 -54.93
CA LYS A 144 -74.89 34.20 -54.93
C LYS A 144 -75.40 34.33 -53.50
N LEU A 145 -76.33 35.26 -53.30
CA LEU A 145 -77.09 35.43 -52.06
C LEU A 145 -78.50 34.88 -52.24
N GLU A 146 -78.97 34.13 -51.25
CA GLU A 146 -80.35 33.68 -51.14
C GLU A 146 -80.82 33.89 -49.69
N LEU A 147 -82.00 34.51 -49.53
CA LEU A 147 -82.62 34.70 -48.22
C LEU A 147 -83.50 33.48 -47.94
N ILE A 148 -83.15 32.72 -46.91
CA ILE A 148 -83.82 31.46 -46.58
C ILE A 148 -84.38 31.56 -45.17
N VAL A 149 -85.60 31.06 -44.96
CA VAL A 149 -86.20 30.93 -43.62
C VAL A 149 -85.72 29.61 -43.02
N ASP A 150 -85.08 29.66 -41.86
CA ASP A 150 -84.62 28.46 -41.17
C ASP A 150 -85.82 27.73 -40.54
N GLU A 151 -86.14 26.54 -41.06
CA GLU A 151 -87.29 25.71 -40.66
C GLU A 151 -87.26 25.32 -39.17
N CYS A 152 -86.10 25.33 -38.52
CA CYS A 152 -85.96 24.97 -37.10
C CYS A 152 -86.11 26.16 -36.13
N SER A 153 -85.84 27.40 -36.59
CA SER A 153 -85.83 28.60 -35.73
C SER A 153 -86.86 29.66 -36.12
N GLY A 154 -87.50 29.53 -37.29
CA GLY A 154 -88.50 30.48 -37.80
C GLY A 154 -87.94 31.85 -38.20
N GLN A 155 -86.61 32.03 -38.18
CA GLN A 155 -85.94 33.28 -38.53
C GLN A 155 -85.38 33.25 -39.96
N THR A 156 -85.49 34.38 -40.66
CA THR A 156 -84.84 34.58 -41.97
C THR A 156 -83.32 34.72 -41.79
N CYS A 157 -82.54 34.09 -42.67
CA CYS A 157 -81.08 34.19 -42.70
C CYS A 157 -80.60 34.49 -44.12
N GLY A 158 -79.51 35.24 -44.27
CA GLY A 158 -78.84 35.46 -45.55
C GLY A 158 -77.78 34.41 -45.81
N VAL A 159 -77.92 33.66 -46.91
CA VAL A 159 -76.96 32.60 -47.29
C VAL A 159 -76.21 33.04 -48.54
N PHE A 160 -74.93 33.38 -48.38
CA PHE A 160 -74.00 33.56 -49.48
C PHE A 160 -73.36 32.22 -49.81
N PHE A 161 -73.36 31.80 -51.08
CA PHE A 161 -72.76 30.53 -51.48
C PHE A 161 -72.04 30.62 -52.83
N ASP A 162 -70.94 29.87 -52.97
CA ASP A 162 -70.12 29.74 -54.18
C ASP A 162 -70.52 28.47 -54.95
N ARG A 163 -71.05 28.64 -56.17
CA ARG A 163 -71.43 27.54 -57.08
C ARG A 163 -70.28 27.20 -58.03
N ARG A 164 -69.81 25.95 -57.98
CA ARG A 164 -68.82 25.44 -58.94
C ARG A 164 -69.29 24.15 -59.60
N LEU A 165 -68.94 24.01 -60.89
CA LEU A 165 -69.13 22.76 -61.62
C LEU A 165 -68.00 21.78 -61.26
N VAL A 166 -68.36 20.64 -60.66
CA VAL A 166 -67.38 19.58 -60.36
C VAL A 166 -67.90 18.28 -60.96
N ALA A 167 -67.22 17.78 -61.99
CA ALA A 167 -67.59 16.57 -62.72
C ALA A 167 -69.02 16.58 -63.32
N GLY A 168 -69.45 17.73 -63.87
CA GLY A 168 -70.73 17.86 -64.60
C GLY A 168 -71.96 18.16 -63.75
N GLU A 169 -71.84 18.13 -62.41
CA GLU A 169 -72.90 18.52 -61.48
C GLU A 169 -72.60 19.88 -60.83
N LEU A 170 -73.64 20.69 -60.63
CA LEU A 170 -73.58 21.99 -59.95
C LEU A 170 -73.54 21.75 -58.43
N LYS A 171 -72.40 22.08 -57.78
CA LYS A 171 -72.22 21.87 -56.34
C LYS A 171 -71.83 23.15 -55.63
N VAL A 172 -72.38 23.34 -54.43
CA VAL A 172 -71.99 24.42 -53.52
C VAL A 172 -70.68 24.04 -52.84
N SER A 173 -69.63 24.84 -53.07
CA SER A 173 -68.29 24.54 -52.56
C SER A 173 -68.04 25.19 -51.20
N LYS A 174 -68.50 26.43 -51.03
CA LYS A 174 -68.42 27.21 -49.79
C LYS A 174 -69.73 27.96 -49.57
N ALA A 175 -70.10 28.17 -48.32
CA ALA A 175 -71.24 29.00 -47.95
C ALA A 175 -70.95 29.78 -46.66
N VAL A 176 -71.46 31.00 -46.59
CA VAL A 176 -71.47 31.86 -45.42
C VAL A 176 -72.92 32.19 -45.10
N ILE A 177 -73.37 31.77 -43.92
CA ILE A 177 -74.73 31.99 -43.43
C ILE A 177 -74.68 33.09 -42.39
N VAL A 178 -75.41 34.18 -42.64
CA VAL A 178 -75.56 35.33 -41.75
C VAL A 178 -76.95 35.29 -41.13
N LYS A 179 -77.00 35.26 -39.79
CA LYS A 179 -78.26 35.28 -39.02
C LYS A 179 -78.65 36.71 -38.63
N ASN A 180 -79.91 36.89 -38.27
CA ASN A 180 -80.49 38.18 -37.85
C ASN A 180 -79.81 38.80 -36.62
N ASP A 181 -79.17 38.00 -35.77
CA ASP A 181 -78.44 38.44 -34.58
C ASP A 181 -76.99 38.87 -34.88
N GLY A 182 -76.59 38.90 -36.16
CA GLY A 182 -75.23 39.21 -36.59
C GLY A 182 -74.26 38.03 -36.53
N SER A 183 -74.69 36.84 -36.08
CA SER A 183 -73.81 35.66 -36.04
C SER A 183 -73.62 35.06 -37.45
N CYS A 184 -72.37 34.73 -37.78
CA CYS A 184 -72.00 34.15 -39.07
C CYS A 184 -71.45 32.72 -38.93
N VAL A 185 -71.87 31.84 -39.84
CA VAL A 185 -71.43 30.45 -39.95
C VAL A 185 -70.83 30.20 -41.32
N VAL A 186 -69.57 29.76 -41.37
CA VAL A 186 -68.87 29.42 -42.61
C VAL A 186 -68.82 27.90 -42.81
N ASN A 187 -69.21 27.44 -44.00
CA ASN A 187 -69.30 26.05 -44.41
C ASN A 187 -68.44 25.78 -45.66
N GLY A 188 -67.85 24.58 -45.74
CA GLY A 188 -67.21 24.06 -46.95
C GLY A 188 -67.64 22.61 -47.22
N TYR A 189 -68.15 22.32 -48.43
CA TYR A 189 -68.78 21.04 -48.82
C TYR A 189 -69.69 20.41 -47.74
N ASN A 190 -70.72 21.15 -47.31
CA ASN A 190 -71.72 20.70 -46.34
C ASN A 190 -71.16 20.24 -44.97
N LYS A 191 -69.98 20.72 -44.58
CA LYS A 191 -69.44 20.55 -43.23
C LYS A 191 -69.11 21.91 -42.61
N MET A 192 -69.54 22.08 -41.36
CA MET A 192 -69.32 23.32 -40.60
C MET A 192 -67.85 23.52 -40.22
N HIS A 193 -67.34 24.72 -40.47
CA HIS A 193 -66.02 25.12 -40.01
C HIS A 193 -66.06 25.54 -38.53
N LYS A 194 -65.71 24.62 -37.63
CA LYS A 194 -65.84 24.81 -36.17
C LYS A 194 -65.01 25.95 -35.53
N GLN A 195 -64.13 26.63 -36.29
CA GLN A 195 -63.18 27.63 -35.76
C GLN A 195 -63.35 29.05 -36.33
N LEU A 196 -64.40 29.30 -37.12
CA LEU A 196 -64.67 30.62 -37.73
C LEU A 196 -66.13 31.05 -37.48
N HIS A 197 -66.54 31.00 -36.20
CA HIS A 197 -67.71 31.75 -35.75
C HIS A 197 -67.27 33.19 -35.50
N LYS A 198 -67.79 34.13 -36.28
CA LYS A 198 -67.60 35.57 -36.09
C LYS A 198 -68.97 36.21 -35.96
N THR A 199 -69.11 37.18 -35.08
CA THR A 199 -70.25 38.11 -35.04
C THR A 199 -69.90 39.31 -35.91
N VAL A 200 -70.88 39.78 -36.66
CA VAL A 200 -70.73 40.81 -37.67
C VAL A 200 -71.77 41.90 -37.40
N ASP A 201 -71.32 43.14 -37.42
CA ASP A 201 -72.04 44.34 -36.98
C ASP A 201 -72.36 45.32 -38.14
N SER A 202 -71.77 45.13 -39.33
CA SER A 202 -72.01 45.95 -40.52
C SER A 202 -71.91 45.16 -41.83
N THR A 203 -72.45 45.71 -42.93
CA THR A 203 -72.37 45.12 -44.28
C THR A 203 -70.93 45.03 -44.82
N ALA A 204 -70.05 45.97 -44.47
CA ALA A 204 -68.63 45.94 -44.81
C ALA A 204 -67.88 44.77 -44.12
N SER A 205 -68.27 44.45 -42.89
CA SER A 205 -67.72 43.31 -42.15
C SER A 205 -68.16 41.96 -42.77
N VAL A 206 -69.34 41.89 -43.42
CA VAL A 206 -69.78 40.72 -44.21
C VAL A 206 -68.95 40.57 -45.48
N GLU A 207 -68.67 41.67 -46.20
CA GLU A 207 -67.83 41.67 -47.40
C GLU A 207 -66.40 41.16 -47.11
N HIS A 208 -65.78 41.65 -46.03
CA HIS A 208 -64.46 41.17 -45.61
C HIS A 208 -64.46 39.67 -45.29
N LEU A 209 -65.53 39.17 -44.65
CA LEU A 209 -65.67 37.75 -44.34
C LEU A 209 -65.85 36.88 -45.62
N LEU A 210 -66.57 37.39 -46.62
CA LEU A 210 -66.73 36.73 -47.91
C LEU A 210 -65.40 36.65 -48.66
N ASN A 211 -64.64 37.75 -48.70
CA ASN A 211 -63.30 37.78 -49.32
C ASN A 211 -62.29 36.88 -48.60
N GLU A 212 -62.31 36.86 -47.26
CA GLU A 212 -61.48 35.95 -46.46
C GLU A 212 -61.85 34.48 -46.74
N THR A 213 -63.14 34.17 -46.83
CA THR A 213 -63.63 32.81 -47.12
C THR A 213 -63.31 32.38 -48.55
N ASP A 214 -63.36 33.29 -49.52
CA ASP A 214 -63.01 33.01 -50.92
C ASP A 214 -61.52 32.67 -51.07
N SER A 215 -60.63 33.37 -50.34
CA SER A 215 -59.19 33.13 -50.35
C SER A 215 -58.74 31.75 -49.83
N LEU A 216 -59.57 31.09 -49.00
CA LEU A 216 -59.26 29.79 -48.40
C LEU A 216 -59.45 28.63 -49.37
N LYS A 217 -58.57 27.62 -49.34
CA LYS A 217 -58.69 26.39 -50.14
C LYS A 217 -59.34 25.29 -49.33
N ILE A 218 -60.11 24.44 -50.00
CA ILE A 218 -60.68 23.23 -49.37
C ILE A 218 -59.57 22.19 -49.27
N CYS A 219 -59.41 21.61 -48.08
CA CYS A 219 -58.46 20.55 -47.81
C CYS A 219 -58.78 19.34 -48.67
N SER A 220 -57.82 18.85 -49.45
CA SER A 220 -58.01 17.66 -50.28
C SER A 220 -57.92 16.33 -49.52
N GLY A 221 -57.60 16.34 -48.21
CA GLY A 221 -57.38 15.13 -47.42
C GLY A 221 -56.07 14.41 -47.76
N ILE A 222 -56.00 13.13 -47.40
CA ILE A 222 -54.86 12.25 -47.73
C ILE A 222 -55.36 10.98 -48.42
N GLN A 223 -54.62 10.54 -49.44
CA GLN A 223 -54.83 9.22 -50.04
C GLN A 223 -54.10 8.16 -49.23
N VAL A 224 -54.82 7.10 -48.87
CA VAL A 224 -54.24 5.93 -48.20
C VAL A 224 -54.20 4.81 -49.23
N ALA A 225 -52.99 4.41 -49.64
CA ALA A 225 -52.81 3.22 -50.45
C ALA A 225 -53.05 1.98 -49.57
N HIS A 226 -54.27 1.47 -49.55
CA HIS A 226 -54.54 0.13 -49.02
C HIS A 226 -54.05 -0.90 -50.03
N THR A 227 -53.33 -1.89 -49.52
CA THR A 227 -52.94 -3.07 -50.30
C THR A 227 -54.19 -3.90 -50.60
N GLY A 228 -54.73 -3.71 -51.80
CA GLY A 228 -55.56 -4.69 -52.51
C GLY A 228 -57.03 -4.77 -52.12
N VAL A 229 -57.85 -3.77 -52.48
CA VAL A 229 -59.23 -3.92 -53.01
C VAL A 229 -59.54 -2.69 -53.88
N THR A 230 -60.04 -2.90 -55.11
CA THR A 230 -60.40 -1.86 -56.09
C THR A 230 -61.78 -1.28 -55.80
N GLY A 231 -61.84 -0.01 -55.40
CA GLY A 231 -63.06 0.81 -55.25
C GLY A 231 -62.72 2.30 -55.24
N LYS A 232 -63.63 3.17 -55.70
CA LYS A 232 -63.43 4.63 -55.90
C LYS A 232 -62.68 5.28 -54.72
N LEU A 233 -61.55 5.92 -55.03
CA LEU A 233 -60.65 6.57 -54.07
C LEU A 233 -61.28 7.83 -53.45
N GLU A 234 -61.89 7.71 -52.28
CA GLU A 234 -62.21 8.88 -51.44
C GLU A 234 -61.01 9.27 -50.56
N ASN A 235 -60.68 10.56 -50.53
CA ASN A 235 -59.56 11.07 -49.73
C ASN A 235 -59.94 11.12 -48.24
N VAL A 236 -59.13 10.49 -47.38
CA VAL A 236 -59.40 10.41 -45.94
C VAL A 236 -58.97 11.71 -45.24
N HIS A 237 -59.83 12.23 -44.38
CA HIS A 237 -59.58 13.44 -43.60
C HIS A 237 -59.42 13.12 -42.11
N HIS A 238 -58.63 13.91 -41.39
CA HIS A 238 -58.57 13.81 -39.94
C HIS A 238 -59.93 14.19 -39.32
N LYS A 239 -60.36 13.52 -38.24
CA LYS A 239 -61.67 13.75 -37.59
C LYS A 239 -61.92 15.22 -37.19
N LEU A 240 -60.83 15.94 -36.88
CA LEU A 240 -60.83 17.36 -36.53
C LEU A 240 -60.22 18.25 -37.64
N CYS A 241 -60.37 17.88 -38.91
CA CYS A 241 -59.97 18.70 -40.05
C CYS A 241 -60.81 19.98 -40.09
N SER A 242 -60.16 21.13 -40.30
CA SER A 242 -60.84 22.43 -40.44
C SER A 242 -61.59 22.55 -41.77
N VAL A 243 -61.37 21.66 -42.75
CA VAL A 243 -61.96 21.70 -44.11
C VAL A 243 -61.47 22.88 -44.95
N LEU A 244 -61.48 24.12 -44.45
CA LEU A 244 -60.87 25.28 -45.08
C LEU A 244 -59.46 25.53 -44.52
N THR A 245 -58.51 25.85 -45.40
CA THR A 245 -57.10 25.98 -45.06
C THR A 245 -56.37 26.85 -46.10
N THR A 246 -55.30 27.54 -45.71
CA THR A 246 -54.44 28.31 -46.64
C THR A 246 -53.57 27.42 -47.53
N ARG A 247 -53.50 26.12 -47.23
CA ARG A 247 -52.73 25.08 -47.95
C ARG A 247 -53.66 24.02 -48.57
N PRO A 248 -53.22 23.27 -49.59
CA PRO A 248 -54.04 22.21 -50.18
C PRO A 248 -54.37 21.05 -49.20
N VAL A 249 -53.53 20.78 -48.21
CA VAL A 249 -53.80 19.79 -47.14
C VAL A 249 -53.48 20.40 -45.78
N CYS A 250 -54.42 20.30 -44.83
CA CYS A 250 -54.25 20.88 -43.49
C CYS A 250 -53.18 20.14 -42.67
N VAL A 251 -52.59 20.83 -41.69
CA VAL A 251 -51.52 20.30 -40.83
C VAL A 251 -51.95 19.02 -40.10
N ARG A 252 -53.22 18.92 -39.71
CA ARG A 252 -53.77 17.75 -39.02
C ARG A 252 -53.85 16.52 -39.93
N CYS A 253 -54.28 16.68 -41.18
CA CYS A 253 -54.27 15.62 -42.19
C CYS A 253 -52.84 15.21 -42.57
N LEU A 254 -51.90 16.16 -42.66
CA LEU A 254 -50.48 15.84 -42.86
C LEU A 254 -49.88 15.02 -41.70
N ARG A 255 -50.27 15.34 -40.45
CA ARG A 255 -49.82 14.61 -39.26
C ARG A 255 -50.37 13.18 -39.26
N LEU A 256 -51.63 13.00 -39.67
CA LEU A 256 -52.22 11.66 -39.89
C LEU A 256 -51.46 10.88 -40.97
N GLN A 257 -51.06 11.53 -42.08
CA GLN A 257 -50.25 10.90 -43.13
C GLN A 257 -48.91 10.38 -42.60
N ARG A 258 -48.25 11.15 -41.74
CA ARG A 258 -46.98 10.75 -41.10
C ARG A 258 -47.18 9.57 -40.14
N GLN A 259 -48.24 9.57 -39.34
CA GLN A 259 -48.57 8.46 -38.45
C GLN A 259 -48.89 7.17 -39.22
N MET A 260 -49.62 7.28 -40.33
CA MET A 260 -49.96 6.12 -41.16
C MET A 260 -48.74 5.58 -41.93
N ARG A 261 -47.86 6.45 -42.44
CA ARG A 261 -46.58 6.04 -43.07
C ARG A 261 -45.58 5.41 -42.09
N ALA A 262 -45.70 5.68 -40.79
CA ALA A 262 -44.88 5.06 -39.74
C ALA A 262 -45.32 3.63 -39.38
N ARG A 263 -46.51 3.18 -39.80
CA ARG A 263 -46.98 1.79 -39.65
C ARG A 263 -46.56 0.93 -40.85
N LYS A 264 -45.34 0.38 -40.83
CA LYS A 264 -45.00 -0.78 -41.67
C LYS A 264 -45.67 -2.07 -41.11
N PRO A 265 -46.03 -3.04 -41.97
CA PRO A 265 -46.87 -4.19 -41.61
C PRO A 265 -46.19 -5.26 -40.73
N MET A 266 -47.03 -6.10 -40.09
CA MET A 266 -46.74 -7.17 -39.13
C MET A 266 -45.67 -8.21 -39.56
N LYS A 267 -44.38 -7.89 -39.46
CA LYS A 267 -43.27 -8.89 -39.40
C LYS A 267 -42.65 -9.04 -38.00
N ALA A 268 -43.10 -8.27 -37.01
CA ALA A 268 -42.56 -8.29 -35.65
C ALA A 268 -43.15 -9.40 -34.75
N ALA A 269 -44.39 -9.86 -34.99
CA ALA A 269 -45.06 -10.85 -34.13
C ALA A 269 -44.52 -12.29 -34.32
N VAL A 270 -44.34 -12.74 -35.57
CA VAL A 270 -43.73 -14.06 -35.86
C VAL A 270 -42.27 -14.12 -35.39
N ASN A 271 -41.54 -13.01 -35.51
CA ASN A 271 -40.16 -12.92 -35.03
C ASN A 271 -40.06 -12.88 -33.50
N LYS A 272 -41.04 -12.35 -32.76
CA LYS A 272 -41.09 -12.44 -31.29
C LYS A 272 -41.33 -13.88 -30.82
N SER A 273 -42.26 -14.61 -31.43
CA SER A 273 -42.51 -16.03 -31.10
C SER A 273 -41.28 -16.92 -31.42
N LYS A 274 -40.66 -16.75 -32.60
CA LYS A 274 -39.40 -17.46 -32.93
C LYS A 274 -38.22 -17.03 -32.05
N LYS A 275 -38.10 -15.75 -31.66
CA LYS A 275 -37.07 -15.30 -30.70
C LYS A 275 -37.28 -15.92 -29.33
N MET A 276 -38.52 -15.96 -28.85
CA MET A 276 -38.87 -16.51 -27.54
C MET A 276 -38.62 -18.02 -27.52
N GLY A 277 -39.07 -18.77 -28.52
CA GLY A 277 -38.74 -20.19 -28.66
C GLY A 277 -37.24 -20.48 -28.80
N ASN A 278 -36.49 -19.63 -29.52
CA ASN A 278 -35.03 -19.75 -29.61
C ASN A 278 -34.33 -19.37 -28.29
N LEU A 279 -34.89 -18.45 -27.51
CA LEU A 279 -34.39 -18.09 -26.19
C LEU A 279 -34.65 -19.22 -25.20
N THR A 280 -35.85 -19.81 -25.20
CA THR A 280 -36.20 -20.97 -24.39
C THR A 280 -35.31 -22.17 -24.74
N LYS A 281 -35.08 -22.44 -26.03
CA LYS A 281 -34.13 -23.49 -26.47
C LYS A 281 -32.69 -23.19 -26.06
N LYS A 282 -32.25 -21.93 -26.06
CA LYS A 282 -30.92 -21.54 -25.56
C LYS A 282 -30.80 -21.71 -24.06
N VAL A 283 -31.83 -21.33 -23.30
CA VAL A 283 -31.87 -21.52 -21.83
C VAL A 283 -31.87 -23.01 -21.50
N PHE A 284 -32.64 -23.82 -22.22
CA PHE A 284 -32.68 -25.28 -22.01
C PHE A 284 -31.34 -25.95 -22.36
N ARG A 285 -30.71 -25.55 -23.48
CA ARG A 285 -29.35 -26.02 -23.84
C ARG A 285 -28.29 -25.57 -22.83
N ALA A 286 -28.40 -24.35 -22.30
CA ALA A 286 -27.49 -23.85 -21.27
C ALA A 286 -27.70 -24.58 -19.92
N ALA A 287 -28.95 -24.90 -19.57
CA ALA A 287 -29.28 -25.70 -18.39
C ALA A 287 -28.76 -27.14 -18.51
N ALA A 288 -28.98 -27.78 -19.67
CA ALA A 288 -28.45 -29.11 -19.96
C ALA A 288 -26.91 -29.14 -19.97
N ALA A 289 -26.25 -28.14 -20.56
CA ALA A 289 -24.79 -28.02 -20.52
C ALA A 289 -24.27 -27.78 -19.09
N ARG A 290 -25.00 -27.02 -18.27
CA ARG A 290 -24.66 -26.80 -16.86
C ARG A 290 -24.83 -28.08 -16.04
N GLU A 291 -25.85 -28.87 -16.31
CA GLU A 291 -26.09 -30.13 -15.63
C GLU A 291 -25.07 -31.20 -16.05
N LYS A 292 -24.75 -31.29 -17.35
CA LYS A 292 -23.66 -32.13 -17.85
C LYS A 292 -22.31 -31.73 -17.23
N GLY A 293 -22.01 -30.43 -17.18
CA GLY A 293 -20.79 -29.94 -16.52
C GLY A 293 -20.76 -30.21 -15.02
N LYS A 294 -21.91 -30.16 -14.32
CA LYS A 294 -21.99 -30.57 -12.90
C LYS A 294 -21.74 -32.06 -12.74
N GLN A 295 -22.34 -32.90 -13.58
CA GLN A 295 -22.15 -34.35 -13.54
C GLN A 295 -20.68 -34.71 -13.81
N GLU A 296 -20.05 -34.07 -14.79
CA GLU A 296 -18.63 -34.24 -15.12
C GLU A 296 -17.71 -33.79 -13.96
N ILE A 297 -18.01 -32.65 -13.31
CA ILE A 297 -17.32 -32.22 -12.09
C ILE A 297 -17.53 -33.21 -10.93
N THR A 298 -18.70 -33.84 -10.84
CA THR A 298 -19.02 -34.79 -9.77
C THR A 298 -18.28 -36.11 -9.97
N LEU A 299 -18.19 -36.60 -11.21
CA LEU A 299 -17.37 -37.74 -11.62
C LEU A 299 -15.88 -37.49 -11.36
N LEU A 300 -15.35 -36.34 -11.80
CA LEU A 300 -13.96 -35.97 -11.53
C LEU A 300 -13.66 -35.86 -10.03
N LYS A 301 -14.61 -35.38 -9.22
CA LYS A 301 -14.48 -35.36 -7.75
C LYS A 301 -14.48 -36.76 -7.14
N GLN A 302 -15.26 -37.69 -7.68
CA GLN A 302 -15.29 -39.08 -7.25
C GLN A 302 -13.99 -39.81 -7.65
N GLU A 303 -13.44 -39.55 -8.83
CA GLU A 303 -12.13 -40.07 -9.25
C GLU A 303 -10.99 -39.51 -8.40
N LEU A 304 -10.99 -38.21 -8.09
CA LEU A 304 -10.04 -37.59 -7.16
C LEU A 304 -10.18 -38.08 -5.71
N ALA A 305 -11.36 -38.55 -5.31
CA ALA A 305 -11.59 -39.14 -4.00
C ALA A 305 -11.09 -40.58 -3.90
N LYS A 306 -11.00 -41.30 -5.04
CA LYS A 306 -10.47 -42.67 -5.14
C LYS A 306 -8.94 -42.72 -5.16
N ALA A 307 -8.26 -41.62 -5.50
CA ALA A 307 -6.80 -41.53 -5.39
C ALA A 307 -6.37 -41.55 -3.91
N SER A 308 -5.66 -42.61 -3.50
CA SER A 308 -5.20 -42.77 -2.12
C SER A 308 -4.19 -41.67 -1.76
N TYR A 309 -4.32 -41.10 -0.55
CA TYR A 309 -3.41 -40.08 -0.03
C TYR A 309 -1.97 -40.62 0.15
N GLN A 310 -1.84 -41.93 0.37
CA GLN A 310 -0.55 -42.60 0.56
C GLN A 310 0.28 -42.63 -0.73
N GLY A 311 -0.33 -42.93 -1.89
CA GLY A 311 0.40 -42.93 -3.16
C GLY A 311 0.91 -41.55 -3.58
N ILE A 312 0.23 -40.48 -3.15
CA ILE A 312 0.67 -39.10 -3.39
C ILE A 312 1.83 -38.73 -2.43
N GLU A 313 1.78 -39.13 -1.16
CA GLU A 313 2.89 -38.87 -0.22
C GLU A 313 4.16 -39.63 -0.57
N GLU A 314 4.05 -40.88 -1.02
CA GLU A 314 5.17 -41.68 -1.51
C GLU A 314 5.80 -41.06 -2.75
N ALA A 315 4.99 -40.59 -3.71
CA ALA A 315 5.47 -39.87 -4.90
C ALA A 315 6.14 -38.52 -4.56
N LEU A 316 5.79 -37.88 -3.44
CA LEU A 316 6.35 -36.61 -2.99
C LEU A 316 7.62 -36.78 -2.12
N SER A 317 8.00 -38.01 -1.77
CA SER A 317 9.17 -38.29 -0.92
C SER A 317 10.50 -37.80 -1.53
N GLY A 318 10.59 -37.75 -2.86
CA GLY A 318 11.77 -37.26 -3.58
C GLY A 318 11.91 -35.73 -3.67
N LEU A 319 10.91 -34.97 -3.20
CA LEU A 319 10.95 -33.50 -3.24
C LEU A 319 11.49 -32.88 -1.93
N PRO A 320 12.17 -31.72 -2.00
CA PRO A 320 12.55 -30.95 -0.82
C PRO A 320 11.35 -30.66 0.11
N HIS A 321 11.59 -30.69 1.42
CA HIS A 321 10.54 -30.55 2.45
C HIS A 321 9.55 -29.40 2.20
N LEU A 322 10.08 -28.22 1.87
CA LEU A 322 9.26 -27.02 1.62
C LEU A 322 8.36 -27.16 0.37
N GLN A 323 8.84 -27.85 -0.68
CA GLN A 323 8.07 -28.09 -1.89
C GLN A 323 6.96 -29.10 -1.63
N ARG A 324 7.25 -30.17 -0.87
CA ARG A 324 6.24 -31.11 -0.38
C ARG A 324 5.16 -30.38 0.43
N LEU A 325 5.56 -29.51 1.36
CA LEU A 325 4.63 -28.73 2.19
C LEU A 325 3.74 -27.80 1.35
N ALA A 326 4.31 -27.12 0.35
CA ALA A 326 3.58 -26.26 -0.57
C ALA A 326 2.53 -27.05 -1.36
N PHE A 327 2.91 -28.22 -1.87
CA PHE A 327 2.04 -29.08 -2.67
C PHE A 327 0.90 -29.68 -1.83
N LEU A 328 1.20 -30.19 -0.64
CA LEU A 328 0.19 -30.68 0.30
C LEU A 328 -0.80 -29.58 0.68
N THR A 329 -0.32 -28.35 0.86
CA THR A 329 -1.18 -27.20 1.14
C THR A 329 -2.06 -26.85 -0.07
N ALA A 330 -1.53 -26.98 -1.29
CA ALA A 330 -2.30 -26.76 -2.53
C ALA A 330 -3.41 -27.81 -2.67
N LEU A 331 -3.11 -29.09 -2.46
CA LEU A 331 -4.11 -30.16 -2.45
C LEU A 331 -5.21 -29.91 -1.40
N LYS A 332 -4.82 -29.48 -0.19
CA LYS A 332 -5.77 -29.13 0.87
C LYS A 332 -6.68 -27.97 0.47
N SER A 333 -6.14 -26.98 -0.25
CA SER A 333 -6.91 -25.84 -0.76
C SER A 333 -7.90 -26.23 -1.85
N LEU A 334 -7.55 -27.21 -2.70
CA LEU A 334 -8.43 -27.74 -3.72
C LEU A 334 -9.57 -28.57 -3.12
N LYS A 335 -9.32 -29.29 -2.02
CA LYS A 335 -10.35 -30.06 -1.30
C LYS A 335 -11.28 -29.19 -0.45
N ALA A 336 -10.95 -27.93 -0.18
CA ALA A 336 -11.76 -27.06 0.67
C ALA A 336 -13.09 -26.69 0.00
N LYS A 337 -14.21 -26.82 0.74
CA LYS A 337 -15.57 -26.49 0.24
C LYS A 337 -15.74 -24.99 -0.07
N ALA A 338 -14.95 -24.13 0.57
CA ALA A 338 -14.98 -22.67 0.41
C ALA A 338 -13.57 -22.09 0.30
N PRO A 339 -13.39 -20.94 -0.37
CA PRO A 339 -12.09 -20.27 -0.47
C PRO A 339 -11.61 -19.63 0.85
N CYS A 340 -12.49 -19.56 1.86
CA CYS A 340 -12.20 -19.04 3.19
C CYS A 340 -12.24 -20.16 4.25
N GLY A 341 -11.50 -19.99 5.34
CA GLY A 341 -11.54 -20.89 6.50
C GLY A 341 -10.59 -22.09 6.44
N MET A 342 -9.70 -22.19 5.44
CA MET A 342 -8.69 -23.24 5.39
C MET A 342 -7.66 -23.10 6.53
N ARG A 343 -7.41 -24.20 7.26
CA ARG A 343 -6.33 -24.28 8.25
C ARG A 343 -5.01 -24.67 7.58
N TYR A 344 -4.07 -23.75 7.58
CA TYR A 344 -2.70 -23.96 7.09
C TYR A 344 -1.86 -24.70 8.12
N ASN A 345 -0.86 -25.44 7.65
CA ASN A 345 0.21 -25.97 8.49
C ASN A 345 1.02 -24.80 9.10
N SER A 346 1.46 -24.93 10.35
CA SER A 346 2.23 -23.90 11.07
C SER A 346 3.55 -23.54 10.40
N GLU A 347 4.27 -24.53 9.88
CA GLU A 347 5.52 -24.31 9.16
C GLU A 347 5.26 -23.56 7.84
N TRP A 348 4.14 -23.85 7.17
CA TRP A 348 3.75 -23.12 5.96
C TRP A 348 3.42 -21.66 6.27
N ILE A 349 2.69 -21.42 7.36
CA ILE A 349 2.38 -20.07 7.84
C ILE A 349 3.67 -19.27 8.08
N LEU A 350 4.67 -19.89 8.68
CA LEU A 350 5.90 -19.21 9.04
C LEU A 350 6.75 -18.92 7.81
N ASN A 351 6.85 -19.86 6.86
CA ASN A 351 7.46 -19.59 5.56
C ASN A 351 6.74 -18.46 4.81
N CYS A 352 5.41 -18.43 4.84
CA CYS A 352 4.61 -17.34 4.27
C CYS A 352 4.90 -16.00 4.97
N LEU A 353 5.10 -16.02 6.29
CA LEU A 353 5.41 -14.85 7.09
C LEU A 353 6.82 -14.32 6.78
N MET A 354 7.81 -15.21 6.67
CA MET A 354 9.16 -14.87 6.23
C MET A 354 9.15 -14.26 4.83
N LEU A 355 8.45 -14.88 3.88
CA LEU A 355 8.28 -14.35 2.52
C LEU A 355 7.65 -12.96 2.53
N ARG A 356 6.64 -12.74 3.38
CA ARG A 356 6.01 -11.42 3.54
C ARG A 356 6.98 -10.37 4.07
N ILE A 357 7.82 -10.72 5.04
CA ILE A 357 8.75 -9.75 5.65
C ILE A 357 9.88 -9.47 4.69
N SER A 358 10.44 -10.48 4.03
CA SER A 358 11.50 -10.30 3.03
C SER A 358 11.03 -9.53 1.80
N SER A 359 9.80 -9.78 1.34
CA SER A 359 9.21 -9.02 0.24
C SER A 359 7.69 -8.97 0.31
N PRO A 360 7.12 -7.90 0.91
CA PRO A 360 5.68 -7.70 0.95
C PRO A 360 5.06 -7.61 -0.44
N ARG A 361 5.82 -7.10 -1.42
CA ARG A 361 5.41 -6.99 -2.83
C ARG A 361 5.33 -8.35 -3.49
N ALA A 362 6.34 -9.21 -3.31
CA ALA A 362 6.31 -10.57 -3.86
C ALA A 362 5.18 -11.38 -3.24
N TYR A 363 4.97 -11.27 -1.93
CA TYR A 363 3.85 -11.94 -1.25
C TYR A 363 2.50 -11.52 -1.83
N LYS A 364 2.27 -10.22 -2.00
CA LYS A 364 1.05 -9.69 -2.63
C LYS A 364 0.90 -10.19 -4.06
N LEU A 365 1.97 -10.14 -4.86
CA LEU A 365 1.96 -10.61 -6.25
C LEU A 365 1.58 -12.09 -6.35
N ILE A 366 2.24 -12.96 -5.57
CA ILE A 366 1.99 -14.41 -5.56
C ILE A 366 0.55 -14.69 -5.09
N SER A 367 0.07 -13.95 -4.10
CA SER A 367 -1.30 -14.04 -3.59
C SER A 367 -2.34 -13.57 -4.62
N GLU A 368 -2.08 -12.48 -5.34
CA GLU A 368 -2.98 -11.90 -6.35
C GLU A 368 -3.01 -12.77 -7.61
N MET A 369 -1.86 -13.28 -8.05
CA MET A 369 -1.73 -14.22 -9.16
C MET A 369 -2.22 -15.63 -8.82
N LYS A 370 -2.51 -15.93 -7.55
CA LYS A 370 -2.95 -17.24 -7.06
C LYS A 370 -1.99 -18.39 -7.43
N MET A 371 -0.68 -18.11 -7.45
CA MET A 371 0.34 -19.11 -7.75
C MET A 371 0.48 -20.15 -6.62
N LEU A 372 0.30 -19.72 -5.37
CA LEU A 372 0.38 -20.58 -4.18
C LEU A 372 -0.80 -20.31 -3.24
N PRO A 373 -1.24 -21.32 -2.48
CA PRO A 373 -2.23 -21.15 -1.43
C PRO A 373 -1.61 -20.39 -0.25
N LEU A 374 -1.66 -19.07 -0.29
CA LEU A 374 -1.10 -18.20 0.75
C LEU A 374 -2.17 -17.74 1.74
N PRO A 375 -1.86 -17.63 3.05
CA PRO A 375 -2.74 -17.00 4.03
C PRO A 375 -3.06 -15.55 3.69
N SER A 376 -4.21 -15.05 4.16
CA SER A 376 -4.54 -13.63 4.00
C SER A 376 -3.59 -12.74 4.81
N LEU A 377 -3.36 -11.51 4.35
CA LEU A 377 -2.54 -10.53 5.06
C LEU A 377 -3.08 -10.25 6.47
N SER A 378 -4.40 -10.26 6.63
CA SER A 378 -5.07 -10.11 7.93
C SER A 378 -4.75 -11.28 8.87
N ARG A 379 -4.73 -12.52 8.35
CA ARG A 379 -4.39 -13.70 9.15
C ARG A 379 -2.93 -13.66 9.62
N LEU A 380 -2.00 -13.34 8.71
CA LEU A 380 -0.58 -13.17 9.09
C LEU A 380 -0.39 -12.05 10.12
N ALA A 381 -1.10 -10.93 9.98
CA ALA A 381 -1.06 -9.85 10.95
C ALA A 381 -1.65 -10.26 12.31
N GLN A 382 -2.70 -11.09 12.34
CA GLN A 382 -3.27 -11.63 13.57
C GLN A 382 -2.28 -12.56 14.29
N ILE A 383 -1.55 -13.39 13.55
CA ILE A 383 -0.53 -14.28 14.13
C ILE A 383 0.61 -13.45 14.72
N LEU A 384 1.09 -12.43 14.01
CA LEU A 384 2.09 -11.49 14.53
C LEU A 384 1.62 -10.77 15.79
N LYS A 385 0.34 -10.38 15.86
CA LYS A 385 -0.24 -9.75 17.07
C LYS A 385 -0.24 -10.66 18.29
N GLY A 386 -0.30 -11.97 18.11
CA GLY A 386 -0.21 -12.94 19.21
C GLY A 386 1.21 -13.11 19.76
N LEU A 387 2.22 -12.52 19.12
CA LEU A 387 3.62 -12.57 19.55
C LEU A 387 3.97 -11.28 20.31
N PRO A 388 4.09 -11.31 21.65
CA PRO A 388 4.57 -10.15 22.39
C PRO A 388 6.01 -9.83 21.93
N CYS A 389 6.21 -8.62 21.43
CA CYS A 389 7.51 -8.09 21.03
C CYS A 389 8.09 -7.30 22.20
N LYS A 390 8.75 -7.99 23.14
CA LYS A 390 9.42 -7.39 24.29
C LYS A 390 10.92 -7.68 24.22
N TYR A 391 11.73 -6.72 24.64
CA TYR A 391 13.16 -6.93 24.86
C TYR A 391 13.37 -7.69 26.18
N GLY A 392 14.52 -8.34 26.29
CA GLY A 392 14.89 -9.23 27.39
C GLY A 392 15.21 -10.64 26.93
N PHE A 393 15.34 -11.52 27.92
CA PHE A 393 15.52 -12.94 27.71
C PHE A 393 14.25 -13.61 27.20
N ASN A 394 14.42 -14.56 26.29
CA ASN A 394 13.34 -15.28 25.66
C ASN A 394 13.12 -16.65 26.33
N PRO A 395 12.12 -16.81 27.22
CA PRO A 395 11.90 -18.07 27.93
C PRO A 395 11.56 -19.23 26.99
N VAL A 396 10.90 -18.96 25.85
CA VAL A 396 10.61 -20.00 24.85
C VAL A 396 11.89 -20.65 24.32
N CYS A 397 12.91 -19.82 24.06
CA CYS A 397 14.18 -20.31 23.54
C CYS A 397 14.92 -21.13 24.59
N LEU A 398 14.90 -20.69 25.85
CA LEU A 398 15.55 -21.39 26.96
C LEU A 398 14.88 -22.76 27.22
N GLU A 399 13.54 -22.82 27.22
CA GLU A 399 12.78 -24.07 27.31
C GLU A 399 13.11 -25.04 26.15
N ALA A 400 13.29 -24.52 24.92
CA ALA A 400 13.65 -25.34 23.77
C ALA A 400 15.07 -25.91 23.87
N ILE A 401 16.02 -25.13 24.39
CA ILE A 401 17.38 -25.58 24.68
C ILE A 401 17.35 -26.71 25.71
N GLN A 402 16.56 -26.56 26.79
CA GLN A 402 16.43 -27.58 27.83
C GLN A 402 15.90 -28.91 27.27
N LYS A 403 14.89 -28.86 26.39
CA LYS A 403 14.36 -30.07 25.73
C LYS A 403 15.42 -30.78 24.87
N GLN A 404 16.30 -30.03 24.21
CA GLN A 404 17.33 -30.57 23.33
C GLN A 404 18.55 -31.15 24.05
N PHE A 405 18.85 -30.65 25.25
CA PHE A 405 19.89 -31.19 26.12
C PHE A 405 19.37 -32.21 27.13
N HIS A 406 18.08 -32.50 27.14
CA HIS A 406 17.51 -33.53 28.00
C HIS A 406 18.11 -34.90 27.66
N GLY A 407 18.65 -35.59 28.68
CA GLY A 407 19.27 -36.91 28.52
C GLY A 407 20.66 -36.93 27.87
N LYS A 408 21.26 -35.76 27.57
CA LYS A 408 22.63 -35.66 27.04
C LYS A 408 23.65 -35.54 28.17
N ALA A 409 24.83 -36.10 27.95
CA ALA A 409 25.96 -36.01 28.88
C ALA A 409 26.49 -34.57 28.98
N ASP A 410 27.13 -34.22 30.10
CA ASP A 410 27.64 -32.89 30.44
C ASP A 410 28.51 -32.28 29.35
N GLU A 411 29.36 -33.08 28.72
CA GLU A 411 30.27 -32.66 27.66
C GLU A 411 29.50 -32.22 26.41
N GLN A 412 28.40 -32.90 26.10
CA GLN A 412 27.56 -32.58 24.94
C GLN A 412 26.71 -31.32 25.13
N ARG A 413 26.62 -30.83 26.38
CA ARG A 413 25.85 -29.64 26.77
C ARG A 413 26.68 -28.36 26.74
N LEU A 414 27.96 -28.45 26.34
CA LEU A 414 28.87 -27.32 26.23
C LEU A 414 28.57 -26.43 25.02
N GLY A 415 28.60 -25.11 25.23
CA GLY A 415 28.44 -24.12 24.18
C GLY A 415 29.04 -22.76 24.51
N SER A 416 29.20 -21.94 23.46
CA SER A 416 29.69 -20.57 23.53
C SER A 416 28.52 -19.59 23.63
N LEU A 417 28.65 -18.57 24.47
CA LEU A 417 27.76 -17.42 24.51
C LEU A 417 28.37 -16.30 23.66
N ILE A 418 27.71 -15.94 22.57
CA ILE A 418 28.15 -14.90 21.64
C ILE A 418 27.32 -13.64 21.85
N LEU A 419 27.97 -12.48 21.91
CA LEU A 419 27.32 -11.18 22.01
C LEU A 419 27.89 -10.16 21.01
N ASP A 420 27.00 -9.38 20.41
CA ASP A 420 27.35 -8.24 19.55
C ASP A 420 26.14 -7.31 19.43
N GLU A 421 26.37 -6.11 18.94
CA GLU A 421 25.38 -5.06 18.79
C GLU A 421 25.14 -4.71 17.33
N ILE A 422 23.87 -4.53 16.97
CA ILE A 422 23.48 -4.02 15.65
C ILE A 422 22.95 -2.60 15.77
N LYS A 423 23.49 -1.70 14.93
CA LYS A 423 22.95 -0.36 14.76
C LYS A 423 21.60 -0.39 14.03
N LEU A 424 20.63 0.32 14.58
CA LEU A 424 19.24 0.40 14.13
C LEU A 424 18.80 1.86 14.00
N ARG A 425 17.67 2.09 13.31
CA ARG A 425 17.07 3.42 13.22
C ARG A 425 16.20 3.69 14.44
N GLN A 426 16.41 4.85 15.05
CA GLN A 426 15.53 5.38 16.10
C GLN A 426 14.13 5.62 15.53
N ALA A 427 13.10 5.19 16.24
CA ALA A 427 11.72 5.48 15.89
C ALA A 427 10.82 5.39 17.12
N TYR A 428 9.82 6.27 17.17
CA TYR A 428 8.70 6.19 18.10
C TYR A 428 7.57 5.39 17.45
N ASP A 429 7.02 4.37 18.12
CA ASP A 429 5.78 3.73 17.70
C ASP A 429 4.77 3.69 18.83
N PHE A 430 3.50 3.94 18.51
CA PHE A 430 2.45 3.86 19.50
C PHE A 430 1.83 2.47 19.51
N ASN A 431 2.05 1.75 20.60
CA ASN A 431 1.52 0.43 20.76
C ASN A 431 0.10 0.49 21.33
N LYS A 432 -0.88 0.25 20.46
CA LYS A 432 -2.30 0.24 20.83
C LYS A 432 -2.69 -0.83 21.86
N CYS A 433 -1.84 -1.85 22.06
CA CYS A 433 -2.16 -2.95 22.98
C CYS A 433 -1.67 -2.67 24.39
N SER A 434 -0.50 -2.03 24.54
CA SER A 434 0.05 -1.61 25.84
C SER A 434 -0.31 -0.18 26.21
N TYR A 435 -0.78 0.62 25.25
CA TYR A 435 -0.96 2.07 25.34
C TYR A 435 0.33 2.82 25.75
N LYS A 436 1.48 2.30 25.33
CA LYS A 436 2.80 2.92 25.55
C LYS A 436 3.43 3.40 24.24
N MET A 437 4.31 4.39 24.35
CA MET A 437 5.28 4.72 23.30
C MET A 437 6.43 3.70 23.38
N ASP A 438 6.63 2.97 22.29
CA ASP A 438 7.77 2.07 22.11
C ASP A 438 8.89 2.82 21.36
N GLY A 439 10.14 2.36 21.51
CA GLY A 439 11.31 2.94 20.83
C GLY A 439 12.46 3.36 21.75
N PHE A 440 12.31 3.17 23.06
CA PHE A 440 13.28 3.54 24.07
C PHE A 440 14.23 2.40 24.44
N VAL A 441 15.29 2.74 25.19
CA VAL A 441 16.19 1.78 25.81
C VAL A 441 15.41 0.83 26.72
N ASP A 442 15.63 -0.46 26.54
CA ASP A 442 14.95 -1.54 27.26
C ASP A 442 15.92 -2.70 27.49
N TYR A 443 16.38 -2.81 28.74
CA TYR A 443 17.24 -3.89 29.22
C TYR A 443 16.44 -5.09 29.77
N GLY A 444 15.17 -5.23 29.39
CA GLY A 444 14.35 -6.39 29.78
C GLY A 444 14.07 -6.48 31.28
N GLY A 445 14.04 -5.33 31.97
CA GLY A 445 13.78 -5.24 33.40
C GLY A 445 14.98 -5.51 34.31
N VAL A 446 16.19 -5.71 33.76
CA VAL A 446 17.43 -5.88 34.55
C VAL A 446 17.87 -4.54 35.17
N THR A 447 17.72 -3.45 34.42
CA THR A 447 17.99 -2.09 34.89
C THR A 447 17.02 -1.09 34.26
N ASN A 448 16.74 -0.01 35.00
CA ASN A 448 15.93 1.11 34.54
C ASN A 448 16.77 2.29 34.02
N GLU A 449 18.10 2.14 33.96
CA GLU A 449 19.01 3.17 33.45
C GLU A 449 18.74 3.49 31.98
N GLY A 450 18.60 4.78 31.66
CA GLY A 450 18.44 5.25 30.28
C GLY A 450 17.07 4.99 29.63
N THR A 451 16.09 4.45 30.35
CA THR A 451 14.75 4.06 29.86
C THR A 451 13.95 5.15 29.13
N ASN A 452 14.29 6.44 29.33
CA ASN A 452 13.65 7.56 28.62
C ASN A 452 14.43 8.03 27.38
N GLN A 453 15.54 7.36 27.03
CA GLN A 453 16.35 7.70 25.86
C GLN A 453 15.95 6.81 24.67
N LEU A 454 15.93 7.37 23.47
CA LEU A 454 15.68 6.60 22.25
C LEU A 454 16.82 5.61 21.99
N ALA A 455 16.43 4.35 21.77
CA ALA A 455 17.36 3.29 21.41
C ALA A 455 17.73 3.37 19.92
N ASP A 456 19.01 3.23 19.62
CA ASP A 456 19.58 3.22 18.28
C ASP A 456 20.44 1.99 17.99
N HIS A 457 20.59 1.09 18.97
CA HIS A 457 21.25 -0.20 18.81
C HIS A 457 20.40 -1.31 19.45
N ALA A 458 20.65 -2.55 19.05
CA ALA A 458 20.17 -3.72 19.77
C ALA A 458 21.34 -4.65 20.09
N LEU A 459 21.51 -4.94 21.38
CA LEU A 459 22.42 -5.95 21.89
C LEU A 459 21.75 -7.32 21.77
N VAL A 460 22.42 -8.29 21.16
CA VAL A 460 21.87 -9.63 20.97
C VAL A 460 22.78 -10.67 21.60
N LEU A 461 22.18 -11.58 22.37
CA LEU A 461 22.87 -12.73 22.94
C LEU A 461 22.43 -14.01 22.20
N MET A 462 23.41 -14.78 21.73
CA MET A 462 23.21 -16.04 21.02
C MET A 462 23.99 -17.16 21.70
N PHE A 463 23.36 -18.30 21.90
CA PHE A 463 24.02 -19.52 22.36
C PHE A 463 24.35 -20.43 21.18
N VAL A 464 25.62 -20.86 21.11
CA VAL A 464 26.16 -21.73 20.06
C VAL A 464 26.74 -23.00 20.67
N PRO A 465 26.05 -24.15 20.57
CA PRO A 465 26.56 -25.43 21.07
C PRO A 465 27.79 -25.92 20.29
N LEU A 466 28.76 -26.49 21.02
CA LEU A 466 30.01 -26.97 20.42
C LEU A 466 29.81 -28.24 19.58
N PHE A 467 28.91 -29.14 20.01
CA PHE A 467 28.72 -30.46 19.36
C PHE A 467 27.49 -30.53 18.46
N GLU A 468 26.60 -29.54 18.52
CA GLU A 468 25.36 -29.53 17.74
C GLU A 468 25.44 -28.54 16.56
N SER A 469 24.60 -28.72 15.55
CA SER A 469 24.60 -27.87 14.33
C SER A 469 23.60 -26.72 14.37
N TRP A 470 22.87 -26.54 15.47
CA TRP A 470 21.89 -25.48 15.64
C TRP A 470 22.48 -24.30 16.41
N VAL A 471 21.86 -23.13 16.27
CA VAL A 471 22.15 -21.94 17.08
C VAL A 471 20.85 -21.36 17.61
N GLN A 472 20.90 -20.68 18.76
CA GLN A 472 19.69 -20.11 19.36
C GLN A 472 19.91 -18.71 19.90
N LEU A 473 19.04 -17.78 19.49
CA LEU A 473 18.95 -16.45 20.06
C LEU A 473 18.27 -16.54 21.43
N ILE A 474 18.96 -16.12 22.49
CA ILE A 474 18.47 -16.26 23.87
C ILE A 474 17.95 -14.95 24.45
N ALA A 475 18.50 -13.81 24.02
CA ALA A 475 18.06 -12.49 24.46
C ALA A 475 18.33 -11.42 23.41
N ALA A 476 17.55 -10.34 23.46
CA ALA A 476 17.84 -9.10 22.77
C ALA A 476 17.45 -7.91 23.66
N PHE A 477 18.25 -6.85 23.67
CA PHE A 477 18.04 -5.65 24.46
C PHE A 477 18.11 -4.41 23.58
N ALA A 478 17.28 -3.41 23.83
CA ALA A 478 17.33 -2.14 23.12
C ALA A 478 18.28 -1.19 23.84
N THR A 479 19.31 -0.71 23.16
CA THR A 479 20.38 0.09 23.76
C THR A 479 20.57 1.41 23.03
N LYS A 480 21.21 2.37 23.69
CA LYS A 480 21.64 3.62 23.07
C LYS A 480 23.15 3.66 23.00
N GLY A 481 23.68 3.65 21.79
CA GLY A 481 25.08 3.33 21.53
C GLY A 481 25.43 1.95 22.07
N ALA A 482 26.70 1.78 22.39
CA ALA A 482 27.17 0.57 23.02
C ALA A 482 26.76 0.52 24.51
N ALA A 483 26.28 -0.63 24.95
CA ALA A 483 25.86 -0.85 26.32
C ALA A 483 27.01 -0.54 27.30
N PRO A 484 26.75 0.14 28.44
CA PRO A 484 27.76 0.35 29.47
C PRO A 484 28.35 -0.99 29.95
N GLY A 485 29.67 -1.04 30.16
CA GLY A 485 30.38 -2.28 30.51
C GLY A 485 29.84 -2.96 31.77
N LYS A 486 29.41 -2.19 32.77
CA LYS A 486 28.76 -2.71 34.00
C LYS A 486 27.46 -3.43 33.70
N ILE A 487 26.54 -2.80 32.97
CA ILE A 487 25.26 -3.40 32.57
C ILE A 487 25.52 -4.65 31.72
N LEU A 488 26.49 -4.58 30.80
CA LEU A 488 26.83 -5.71 29.95
C LEU A 488 27.33 -6.93 30.76
N ALA A 489 28.17 -6.71 31.78
CA ALA A 489 28.61 -7.75 32.71
C ALA A 489 27.44 -8.40 33.46
N GLU A 490 26.50 -7.59 33.98
CA GLU A 490 25.29 -8.09 34.65
C GLU A 490 24.42 -8.94 33.70
N LEU A 491 24.21 -8.49 32.47
CA LEU A 491 23.44 -9.21 31.45
C LEU A 491 24.09 -10.54 31.06
N VAL A 492 25.41 -10.56 30.92
CA VAL A 492 26.16 -11.78 30.55
C VAL A 492 26.14 -12.79 31.69
N LEU A 493 26.34 -12.37 32.93
CA LEU A 493 26.22 -13.26 34.09
C LEU A 493 24.81 -13.84 34.23
N GLU A 494 23.78 -13.00 34.08
CA GLU A 494 22.38 -13.47 34.11
C GLU A 494 22.10 -14.47 32.97
N ALA A 495 22.71 -14.29 31.79
CA ALA A 495 22.61 -15.23 30.69
C ALA A 495 23.24 -16.58 31.03
N VAL A 496 24.44 -16.59 31.62
CA VAL A 496 25.12 -17.81 32.07
C VAL A 496 24.28 -18.54 33.12
N VAL A 497 23.73 -17.81 34.10
CA VAL A 497 22.85 -18.36 35.14
C VAL A 497 21.61 -19.03 34.52
N ARG A 498 20.94 -18.35 33.59
CA ARG A 498 19.72 -18.87 32.96
C ARG A 498 20.00 -20.06 32.06
N LEU A 499 21.10 -20.06 31.31
CA LEU A 499 21.49 -21.20 30.48
C LEU A 499 21.79 -22.43 31.33
N HIS A 500 22.53 -22.25 32.44
CA HIS A 500 22.85 -23.35 33.35
C HIS A 500 21.57 -23.98 33.94
N LYS A 501 20.61 -23.16 34.38
CA LYS A 501 19.28 -23.63 34.85
C LYS A 501 18.50 -24.43 33.80
N HIS A 502 18.80 -24.25 32.52
CA HIS A 502 18.16 -24.94 31.40
C HIS A 502 19.07 -26.04 30.79
N ASN A 503 19.98 -26.61 31.58
CA ASN A 503 20.89 -27.69 31.17
C ASN A 503 21.85 -27.34 30.02
N ALA A 504 22.16 -26.06 29.82
CA ALA A 504 23.18 -25.61 28.88
C ALA A 504 24.39 -25.04 29.64
N THR A 505 25.58 -25.59 29.39
CA THR A 505 26.81 -25.17 30.08
C THR A 505 27.61 -24.24 29.18
N VAL A 506 27.86 -23.02 29.66
CA VAL A 506 28.66 -22.03 28.93
C VAL A 506 30.14 -22.26 29.21
N ILE A 507 30.91 -22.57 28.16
CA ILE A 507 32.37 -22.74 28.25
C ILE A 507 33.12 -21.45 27.89
N SER A 508 32.55 -20.64 27.00
CA SER A 508 33.20 -19.41 26.53
C SER A 508 32.21 -18.27 26.29
N ILE A 509 32.69 -17.04 26.46
CA ILE A 509 32.01 -15.80 26.13
C ILE A 509 32.78 -15.13 24.99
N VAL A 510 32.11 -14.88 23.87
CA VAL A 510 32.71 -14.32 22.65
C VAL A 510 32.15 -12.92 22.39
N SER A 511 33.02 -11.90 22.49
CA SER A 511 32.70 -10.49 22.22
C SER A 511 33.69 -9.87 21.23
N ASP A 512 33.37 -8.71 20.65
CA ASP A 512 34.37 -7.94 19.91
C ASP A 512 35.36 -7.24 20.87
N GLY A 513 36.43 -6.66 20.32
CA GLY A 513 37.44 -5.92 21.09
C GLY A 513 37.09 -4.46 21.36
N ALA A 514 35.82 -4.04 21.27
CA ALA A 514 35.42 -2.65 21.49
C ALA A 514 35.61 -2.22 22.95
N GLY A 515 35.70 -0.90 23.17
CA GLY A 515 35.97 -0.32 24.50
C GLY A 515 35.01 -0.78 25.60
N ASN A 516 33.71 -0.88 25.27
CA ASN A 516 32.67 -1.28 26.23
C ASN A 516 32.75 -2.78 26.58
N ASN A 517 33.02 -3.63 25.59
CA ASN A 517 33.22 -5.06 25.82
C ASN A 517 34.46 -5.33 26.67
N ARG A 518 35.54 -4.58 26.46
CA ARG A 518 36.72 -4.64 27.35
C ARG A 518 36.42 -4.11 28.75
N SER A 519 35.59 -3.07 28.88
CA SER A 519 35.14 -2.61 30.20
C SER A 519 34.36 -3.70 30.92
N MET A 520 33.50 -4.46 30.22
CA MET A 520 32.86 -5.67 30.78
C MET A 520 33.90 -6.70 31.23
N TRP A 521 34.93 -6.98 30.43
CA TRP A 521 35.99 -7.92 30.81
C TRP A 521 36.67 -7.52 32.11
N GLN A 522 37.03 -6.23 32.23
CA GLN A 522 37.65 -5.69 33.45
C GLN A 522 36.72 -5.80 34.67
N GLN A 523 35.43 -5.53 34.52
CA GLN A 523 34.43 -5.69 35.60
C GLN A 523 34.29 -7.15 36.06
N LEU A 524 34.61 -8.11 35.19
CA LEU A 524 34.61 -9.55 35.49
C LEU A 524 35.99 -10.08 35.92
N GLY A 525 36.99 -9.21 36.07
CA GLY A 525 38.35 -9.59 36.48
C GLY A 525 39.23 -10.18 35.37
N VAL A 526 38.82 -10.03 34.10
CA VAL A 526 39.56 -10.50 32.93
C VAL A 526 40.49 -9.39 32.43
N SER A 527 41.75 -9.72 32.21
CA SER A 527 42.80 -8.80 31.81
C SER A 527 43.79 -9.47 30.86
N GLY A 528 44.11 -8.80 29.76
CA GLY A 528 45.15 -9.24 28.82
C GLY A 528 46.53 -8.69 29.12
N SER A 529 46.75 -8.08 30.30
CA SER A 529 48.03 -7.51 30.68
C SER A 529 49.13 -8.58 30.74
N MET A 530 50.31 -8.27 30.19
CA MET A 530 51.45 -9.19 30.18
C MET A 530 51.91 -9.58 31.61
N ALA A 531 51.78 -8.69 32.60
CA ALA A 531 52.26 -8.92 33.96
C ALA A 531 51.43 -9.96 34.74
N ALA A 532 50.12 -9.99 34.49
CA ALA A 532 49.17 -10.88 35.17
C ALA A 532 47.96 -11.13 34.24
N PRO A 533 48.13 -11.96 33.21
CA PRO A 533 47.04 -12.27 32.29
C PRO A 533 45.98 -13.11 33.02
N CYS A 534 44.73 -12.72 32.87
CA CYS A 534 43.56 -13.45 33.36
C CYS A 534 42.54 -13.53 32.22
N HIS A 535 42.32 -14.74 31.70
CA HIS A 535 41.47 -14.98 30.53
C HIS A 535 40.17 -15.75 30.84
N LYS A 536 39.96 -16.11 32.11
CA LYS A 536 38.85 -16.97 32.54
C LYS A 536 38.34 -16.60 33.92
N ILE A 537 37.08 -16.93 34.18
CA ILE A 537 36.42 -16.75 35.48
C ILE A 537 35.87 -18.10 35.97
N ALA A 538 35.76 -18.28 37.29
CA ALA A 538 35.11 -19.46 37.84
C ALA A 538 33.63 -19.52 37.41
N HIS A 539 33.15 -20.69 37.02
CA HIS A 539 31.76 -20.84 36.63
C HIS A 539 30.84 -20.71 37.87
N PRO A 540 29.80 -19.86 37.86
CA PRO A 540 29.04 -19.51 39.09
C PRO A 540 28.34 -20.67 39.83
N PHE A 541 28.15 -21.82 39.17
CA PHE A 541 27.38 -22.97 39.69
C PHE A 541 28.07 -24.33 39.56
N LEU A 542 29.24 -24.41 38.91
CA LEU A 542 29.91 -25.69 38.71
C LEU A 542 30.99 -25.86 39.80
N PRO A 543 31.32 -27.12 40.18
CA PRO A 543 32.32 -27.39 41.21
C PRO A 543 33.68 -26.79 40.85
N ASP A 544 34.53 -26.63 41.88
CA ASP A 544 35.87 -26.08 41.77
C ASP A 544 36.64 -26.73 40.61
N GLY A 545 37.07 -25.90 39.65
CA GLY A 545 37.85 -26.33 38.47
C GLY A 545 37.15 -26.17 37.12
N LYS A 546 35.88 -25.77 37.06
CA LYS A 546 35.21 -25.39 35.79
C LYS A 546 35.21 -23.87 35.59
N PHE A 547 35.65 -23.44 34.41
CA PHE A 547 35.84 -22.02 34.10
C PHE A 547 35.03 -21.59 32.87
N VAL A 548 34.71 -20.30 32.83
CA VAL A 548 34.18 -19.62 31.64
C VAL A 548 35.29 -18.77 31.04
N HIS A 549 35.66 -19.07 29.80
CA HIS A 549 36.77 -18.46 29.08
C HIS A 549 36.32 -17.27 28.23
N PHE A 550 37.13 -16.22 28.11
CA PHE A 550 36.80 -15.04 27.31
C PHE A 550 37.56 -15.02 26.00
N ILE A 551 36.85 -14.68 24.91
CA ILE A 551 37.40 -14.71 23.56
C ILE A 551 37.02 -13.41 22.83
N CYS A 552 38.01 -12.69 22.33
CA CYS A 552 37.83 -11.66 21.31
C CYS A 552 37.63 -12.31 19.95
N ASP A 553 36.70 -11.79 19.16
CA ASP A 553 36.49 -12.24 17.79
C ASP A 553 37.76 -12.13 16.92
N VAL A 554 38.26 -13.29 16.50
CA VAL A 554 39.54 -13.41 15.77
C VAL A 554 39.49 -12.70 14.41
N PRO A 555 38.47 -12.90 13.55
CA PRO A 555 38.36 -12.14 12.31
C PRO A 555 38.36 -10.61 12.52
N HIS A 556 37.67 -10.11 13.55
CA HIS A 556 37.74 -8.70 13.93
C HIS A 556 39.12 -8.26 14.42
N ALA A 557 39.82 -9.08 15.20
CA ALA A 557 41.18 -8.78 15.65
C ALA A 557 42.15 -8.63 14.46
N ILE A 558 42.07 -9.51 13.46
CA ILE A 558 42.88 -9.42 12.23
C ILE A 558 42.55 -8.15 11.42
N LYS A 559 41.27 -7.75 11.37
CA LYS A 559 40.87 -6.46 10.79
C LYS A 559 41.50 -5.28 11.52
N CYS A 560 41.58 -5.32 12.85
CA CYS A 560 42.24 -4.30 13.66
C CYS A 560 43.74 -4.23 13.40
N VAL A 561 44.42 -5.38 13.30
CA VAL A 561 45.85 -5.49 12.90
C VAL A 561 46.06 -4.81 11.54
N ARG A 562 45.26 -5.16 10.53
CA ARG A 562 45.33 -4.54 9.19
C ARG A 562 45.15 -3.03 9.27
N ASN A 563 44.13 -2.56 9.99
CA ASN A 563 43.81 -1.13 10.09
C ASN A 563 44.92 -0.36 10.81
N HIS A 564 45.58 -0.98 11.79
CA HIS A 564 46.72 -0.39 12.51
C HIS A 564 47.92 -0.22 11.58
N LEU A 565 48.35 -1.29 10.90
CA LEU A 565 49.45 -1.24 9.93
C LEU A 565 49.15 -0.28 8.77
N LEU A 566 47.91 -0.22 8.28
CA LEU A 566 47.53 0.72 7.23
C LEU A 566 47.69 2.19 7.67
N LYS A 567 47.41 2.49 8.94
CA LYS A 567 47.50 3.83 9.53
C LYS A 567 48.95 4.24 9.79
N HIS A 568 49.74 3.36 10.39
CA HIS A 568 51.10 3.68 10.83
C HIS A 568 52.20 3.33 9.82
N LYS A 569 51.87 2.55 8.77
CA LYS A 569 52.75 2.03 7.72
C LYS A 569 53.80 1.02 8.19
N TYR A 570 54.35 1.21 9.38
CA TYR A 570 55.27 0.28 10.01
C TYR A 570 54.66 -0.38 11.25
N GLY A 571 55.23 -1.51 11.64
CA GLY A 571 54.97 -2.18 12.92
C GLY A 571 56.01 -3.25 13.20
N GLN A 572 56.25 -3.54 14.47
CA GLN A 572 57.18 -4.55 14.95
C GLN A 572 56.39 -5.78 15.41
N ALA A 573 56.83 -6.98 15.03
CA ALA A 573 56.30 -8.27 15.49
C ALA A 573 57.46 -9.19 15.91
N GLY A 574 57.67 -9.31 17.22
CA GLY A 574 58.88 -9.88 17.81
C GLY A 574 60.09 -9.05 17.41
N GLU A 575 61.03 -9.66 16.71
CA GLU A 575 62.20 -8.98 16.12
C GLU A 575 61.99 -8.58 14.65
N ASN A 576 60.88 -8.99 14.02
CA ASN A 576 60.59 -8.68 12.62
C ASN A 576 59.96 -7.27 12.46
N ARG A 577 60.52 -6.47 11.55
CA ARG A 577 59.95 -5.19 11.13
C ARG A 577 59.04 -5.39 9.92
N ILE A 578 57.80 -4.95 10.08
CA ILE A 578 56.77 -5.04 9.05
C ILE A 578 56.64 -3.68 8.39
N ASP A 579 56.70 -3.66 7.06
CA ASP A 579 56.39 -2.49 6.25
C ASP A 579 55.16 -2.77 5.38
N PHE A 580 54.10 -1.98 5.59
CA PHE A 580 52.88 -2.07 4.81
C PHE A 580 53.11 -1.66 3.34
N SER A 581 54.16 -0.89 3.05
CA SER A 581 54.56 -0.50 1.69
C SER A 581 54.90 -1.72 0.83
N HIS A 582 55.40 -2.82 1.41
CA HIS A 582 55.69 -4.07 0.70
C HIS A 582 54.44 -4.67 0.05
N TYR A 583 53.26 -4.57 0.70
CA TYR A 583 52.00 -5.01 0.09
C TYR A 583 51.56 -4.09 -1.06
N GLN A 584 51.85 -2.79 -0.97
CA GLN A 584 51.57 -1.83 -2.04
C GLN A 584 52.47 -2.09 -3.25
N LEU A 585 53.75 -2.35 -3.01
CA LEU A 585 54.72 -2.73 -4.03
C LEU A 585 54.30 -4.00 -4.76
N LEU A 586 53.89 -5.04 -4.00
CA LEU A 586 53.37 -6.28 -4.57
C LEU A 586 52.16 -6.02 -5.48
N TYR A 587 51.19 -5.23 -5.01
CA TYR A 587 50.02 -4.87 -5.81
C TYR A 587 50.38 -4.12 -7.10
N GLU A 588 51.21 -3.08 -7.03
CA GLU A 588 51.58 -2.26 -8.20
C GLU A 588 52.40 -3.04 -9.23
N THR A 589 53.26 -3.96 -8.77
CA THR A 589 54.05 -4.86 -9.62
C THR A 589 53.14 -5.82 -10.40
N GLU A 590 52.11 -6.38 -9.73
CA GLU A 590 51.18 -7.31 -10.37
C GLU A 590 50.05 -6.63 -11.13
N LYS A 591 49.73 -5.37 -10.84
CA LYS A 591 48.67 -4.61 -11.52
C LYS A 591 48.87 -4.55 -13.04
N LYS A 592 50.13 -4.51 -13.48
CA LYS A 592 50.53 -4.47 -14.89
C LYS A 592 50.53 -5.85 -15.58
N LYS A 593 50.41 -6.94 -14.82
CA LYS A 593 50.51 -8.32 -15.33
C LYS A 593 49.12 -8.95 -15.53
N HIS A 594 48.96 -9.74 -16.59
CA HIS A 594 47.73 -10.50 -16.85
C HIS A 594 47.60 -11.73 -15.95
N LEU A 595 48.71 -12.42 -15.67
CA LEU A 595 48.79 -13.54 -14.73
C LEU A 595 49.48 -13.06 -13.45
N LYS A 596 48.81 -13.27 -12.31
CA LYS A 596 49.22 -12.73 -11.01
C LYS A 596 49.44 -13.87 -10.03
N VAL A 597 50.55 -13.83 -9.31
CA VAL A 597 50.87 -14.74 -8.20
C VAL A 597 49.87 -14.52 -7.06
N ALA A 598 49.64 -13.26 -6.68
CA ALA A 598 48.67 -12.86 -5.67
C ALA A 598 47.36 -12.36 -6.31
N HIS A 599 46.73 -13.18 -7.17
CA HIS A 599 45.51 -12.82 -7.94
C HIS A 599 44.31 -12.30 -7.10
N LYS A 600 44.27 -12.58 -5.80
CA LYS A 600 43.20 -12.11 -4.88
C LYS A 600 43.42 -10.66 -4.41
N LEU A 601 44.64 -10.14 -4.54
CA LEU A 601 45.02 -8.80 -4.12
C LEU A 601 44.48 -7.77 -5.11
N THR A 602 43.81 -6.76 -4.58
CA THR A 602 43.22 -5.65 -5.35
C THR A 602 43.53 -4.34 -4.65
N GLU A 603 43.30 -3.21 -5.33
CA GLU A 603 43.47 -1.87 -4.76
C GLU A 603 42.76 -1.71 -3.41
N ALA A 604 41.56 -2.27 -3.27
CA ALA A 604 40.79 -2.21 -2.02
C ALA A 604 41.47 -2.90 -0.82
N HIS A 605 42.48 -3.75 -1.02
CA HIS A 605 43.24 -4.38 0.07
C HIS A 605 44.30 -3.43 0.62
N VAL A 606 44.98 -2.69 -0.26
CA VAL A 606 46.11 -1.80 0.07
C VAL A 606 45.69 -0.35 0.30
N GLN A 607 44.60 0.09 -0.35
CA GLN A 607 44.00 1.42 -0.24
C GLN A 607 42.46 1.32 -0.08
N PRO A 608 41.98 0.76 1.05
CA PRO A 608 40.54 0.63 1.30
C PRO A 608 39.88 1.99 1.59
N THR A 609 38.70 2.20 1.03
CA THR A 609 37.75 3.24 1.49
C THR A 609 37.29 2.99 2.93
N ASN A 610 36.68 3.98 3.59
CA ASN A 610 36.21 3.83 4.97
C ASN A 610 35.22 2.67 5.17
N PHE A 611 34.35 2.39 4.18
CA PHE A 611 33.46 1.23 4.23
C PHE A 611 34.22 -0.10 4.03
N GLN A 612 35.22 -0.12 3.14
CA GLN A 612 36.05 -1.31 2.89
C GLN A 612 36.99 -1.63 4.06
N LYS A 613 37.37 -0.66 4.89
CA LYS A 613 38.12 -0.89 6.15
C LYS A 613 37.37 -1.77 7.16
N MET A 614 36.04 -1.80 7.06
CA MET A 614 35.20 -2.65 7.90
C MET A 614 35.10 -4.09 7.37
N ASN A 615 35.49 -4.34 6.11
CA ASN A 615 35.38 -5.65 5.49
C ASN A 615 36.53 -6.57 5.95
N VAL A 616 36.19 -7.53 6.80
CA VAL A 616 37.09 -8.55 7.35
C VAL A 616 37.73 -9.42 6.25
N ARG A 617 36.97 -9.76 5.20
CA ARG A 617 37.46 -10.58 4.09
C ARG A 617 38.62 -9.92 3.34
N LEU A 618 38.68 -8.60 3.27
CA LEU A 618 39.83 -7.90 2.69
C LEU A 618 41.07 -8.01 3.58
N ALA A 619 40.91 -7.96 4.91
CA ALA A 619 42.02 -8.12 5.84
C ALA A 619 42.60 -9.54 5.82
N VAL A 620 41.73 -10.57 5.87
CA VAL A 620 42.15 -11.98 5.82
C VAL A 620 42.84 -12.32 4.49
N ARG A 621 42.38 -11.75 3.36
CA ARG A 621 43.02 -11.95 2.06
C ARG A 621 44.37 -11.26 1.93
N LEU A 622 44.53 -10.10 2.56
CA LEU A 622 45.82 -9.41 2.61
C LEU A 622 46.84 -10.30 3.34
N PHE A 623 46.49 -10.80 4.52
CA PHE A 623 47.33 -11.71 5.31
C PHE A 623 47.15 -13.18 4.93
N SER A 624 47.14 -13.47 3.63
CA SER A 624 46.99 -14.84 3.14
C SER A 624 48.34 -15.45 2.76
N ARG A 625 48.42 -16.78 2.80
CA ARG A 625 49.56 -17.54 2.28
C ARG A 625 49.93 -17.17 0.84
N SER A 626 48.94 -16.87 -0.02
CA SER A 626 49.23 -16.43 -1.40
C SER A 626 49.96 -15.09 -1.47
N THR A 627 49.69 -14.17 -0.54
CA THR A 627 50.39 -12.89 -0.47
C THR A 627 51.83 -13.09 0.01
N ALA A 628 52.04 -13.92 1.04
CA ALA A 628 53.36 -14.26 1.56
C ALA A 628 54.25 -14.89 0.46
N ILE A 629 53.70 -15.88 -0.26
CA ILE A 629 54.39 -16.51 -1.41
C ILE A 629 54.66 -15.48 -2.52
N GLY A 630 53.75 -14.53 -2.76
CA GLY A 630 53.96 -13.46 -3.72
C GLY A 630 55.20 -12.61 -3.41
N LEU A 631 55.37 -12.21 -2.15
CA LEU A 631 56.57 -11.49 -1.70
C LEU A 631 57.84 -12.32 -1.90
N ARG A 632 57.78 -13.61 -1.53
CA ARG A 632 58.89 -14.55 -1.69
C ARG A 632 59.34 -14.70 -3.13
N VAL A 633 58.40 -14.98 -4.03
CA VAL A 633 58.69 -15.23 -5.45
C VAL A 633 59.36 -14.03 -6.10
N TYR A 634 58.86 -12.81 -5.86
CA TYR A 634 59.47 -11.61 -6.44
C TYR A 634 60.83 -11.26 -5.83
N ARG A 635 61.05 -11.59 -4.55
CA ARG A 635 62.37 -11.49 -3.93
C ARG A 635 63.36 -12.49 -4.55
N GLU A 636 62.97 -13.75 -4.71
CA GLU A 636 63.79 -14.80 -5.34
C GLU A 636 64.08 -14.52 -6.83
N GLN A 637 63.16 -13.84 -7.53
CA GLN A 637 63.36 -13.39 -8.91
C GLN A 637 64.27 -12.15 -9.03
N GLY A 638 64.69 -11.54 -7.93
CA GLY A 638 65.50 -10.33 -7.94
C GLY A 638 64.76 -9.10 -8.49
N THR A 639 63.43 -9.02 -8.30
CA THR A 639 62.65 -7.85 -8.72
C THR A 639 62.96 -6.64 -7.83
N ASP A 640 63.14 -5.47 -8.44
CA ASP A 640 63.48 -4.24 -7.73
C ASP A 640 62.47 -3.91 -6.60
N GLY A 641 63.01 -3.59 -5.42
CA GLY A 641 62.25 -3.20 -4.23
C GLY A 641 61.79 -4.35 -3.33
N PHE A 642 62.04 -5.62 -3.71
CA PHE A 642 61.63 -6.77 -2.90
C PHE A 642 62.71 -7.33 -1.96
N GLN A 643 63.93 -6.77 -1.96
CA GLN A 643 65.07 -7.28 -1.19
C GLN A 643 64.76 -7.39 0.32
N ASP A 644 64.08 -6.38 0.89
CA ASP A 644 63.81 -6.28 2.33
C ASP A 644 62.44 -6.86 2.75
N THR A 645 61.82 -7.69 1.91
CA THR A 645 60.44 -8.19 2.16
C THR A 645 60.38 -9.44 3.06
N ALA A 646 61.52 -10.02 3.44
CA ALA A 646 61.59 -11.30 4.16
C ALA A 646 60.83 -11.27 5.50
N GLU A 647 60.99 -10.20 6.27
CA GLU A 647 60.34 -10.04 7.58
C GLU A 647 58.82 -9.87 7.46
N THR A 648 58.37 -9.14 6.43
CA THR A 648 56.94 -8.96 6.15
C THR A 648 56.31 -10.25 5.62
N GLU A 649 57.03 -11.05 4.84
CA GLU A 649 56.59 -12.39 4.46
C GLU A 649 56.41 -13.29 5.69
N ALA A 650 57.41 -13.35 6.57
CA ALA A 650 57.37 -14.18 7.77
C ALA A 650 56.17 -13.83 8.66
N PHE A 651 55.93 -12.53 8.88
CA PHE A 651 54.75 -12.06 9.60
C PHE A 651 53.43 -12.44 8.89
N THR A 652 53.35 -12.25 7.57
CA THR A 652 52.15 -12.58 6.78
C THR A 652 51.81 -14.06 6.88
N GLN A 653 52.83 -14.92 6.80
CA GLN A 653 52.67 -16.37 6.92
C GLN A 653 52.22 -16.75 8.34
N MET A 654 52.86 -16.17 9.37
CA MET A 654 52.51 -16.42 10.76
C MET A 654 51.05 -16.02 11.08
N ILE A 655 50.60 -14.85 10.64
CA ILE A 655 49.20 -14.40 10.81
C ILE A 655 48.23 -15.33 10.09
N ASN A 656 48.56 -15.77 8.87
CA ASN A 656 47.74 -16.74 8.12
C ASN A 656 47.57 -18.03 8.91
N ASP A 657 48.67 -18.61 9.40
CA ASP A 657 48.68 -19.92 10.02
C ASP A 657 47.97 -19.91 11.39
N VAL A 658 48.12 -18.82 12.14
CA VAL A 658 47.34 -18.58 13.37
C VAL A 658 45.86 -18.42 13.05
N PHE A 659 45.50 -17.61 12.05
CA PHE A 659 44.10 -17.43 11.66
C PHE A 659 43.44 -18.75 11.21
N ASP A 660 44.12 -19.55 10.40
CA ASP A 660 43.64 -20.85 9.93
C ASP A 660 43.53 -21.87 11.08
N SER A 661 44.36 -21.73 12.13
CA SER A 661 44.25 -22.53 13.36
C SER A 661 43.07 -22.10 14.22
N LEU A 662 42.79 -20.81 14.29
CA LEU A 662 41.68 -20.24 15.08
C LEU A 662 40.33 -20.23 14.35
N ASN A 663 40.27 -20.69 13.09
CA ASN A 663 39.06 -20.70 12.27
C ASN A 663 38.80 -22.04 11.56
N ALA A 664 39.10 -23.16 12.23
CA ALA A 664 38.89 -24.50 11.68
C ALA A 664 37.39 -24.83 11.60
N LYS A 665 36.86 -25.02 10.38
CA LYS A 665 35.42 -25.22 10.11
C LYS A 665 35.07 -26.67 9.85
N LEU A 666 35.98 -27.42 9.23
CA LEU A 666 35.74 -28.81 8.84
C LEU A 666 36.38 -29.79 9.82
N PRO A 667 35.81 -30.99 10.03
CA PRO A 667 36.43 -32.03 10.85
C PRO A 667 37.85 -32.40 10.41
N LYS A 668 38.17 -32.27 9.11
CA LYS A 668 39.52 -32.48 8.57
C LYS A 668 40.52 -31.41 9.04
N GLU A 669 40.04 -30.19 9.27
CA GLU A 669 40.83 -29.05 9.71
C GLU A 669 40.88 -28.93 11.24
N GLY A 670 40.02 -29.67 11.95
CA GLY A 670 39.88 -29.63 13.40
C GLY A 670 41.19 -29.90 14.13
N ILE A 671 41.40 -29.21 15.25
CA ILE A 671 42.60 -29.35 16.06
C ILE A 671 42.51 -30.66 16.84
N ARG A 672 43.55 -31.50 16.71
CA ARG A 672 43.75 -32.75 17.46
C ARG A 672 44.84 -32.56 18.50
N ALA A 673 44.91 -33.42 19.52
CA ALA A 673 45.83 -33.29 20.63
C ALA A 673 47.32 -33.07 20.21
N ASN A 674 47.78 -33.73 19.15
CA ASN A 674 49.16 -33.63 18.64
C ASN A 674 49.28 -32.77 17.37
N SER A 675 48.35 -31.84 17.15
CA SER A 675 48.34 -31.01 15.94
C SER A 675 49.44 -29.94 16.01
N PRO A 676 50.21 -29.72 14.91
CA PRO A 676 51.18 -28.61 14.84
C PRO A 676 50.50 -27.24 14.99
N LYS A 677 49.19 -27.16 14.75
CA LYS A 677 48.39 -25.94 14.93
C LYS A 677 48.43 -25.39 16.35
N ILE A 678 48.52 -26.25 17.37
CA ILE A 678 48.63 -25.79 18.76
C ILE A 678 49.97 -25.09 18.99
N GLN A 679 51.05 -25.63 18.39
CA GLN A 679 52.36 -25.01 18.46
C GLN A 679 52.38 -23.65 17.77
N VAL A 680 51.74 -23.51 16.61
CA VAL A 680 51.59 -22.21 15.92
C VAL A 680 50.93 -21.15 16.81
N ILE A 681 49.90 -21.52 17.59
CA ILE A 681 49.23 -20.61 18.53
C ILE A 681 50.19 -20.22 19.68
N LYS A 682 50.96 -21.17 20.23
CA LYS A 682 51.94 -20.93 21.28
C LYS A 682 53.10 -20.05 20.80
N ASP A 683 53.62 -20.29 19.61
CA ASP A 683 54.69 -19.49 19.00
C ASP A 683 54.24 -18.04 18.77
N PHE A 684 52.98 -17.86 18.37
CA PHE A 684 52.40 -16.52 18.21
C PHE A 684 52.21 -15.79 19.56
N LEU A 685 51.86 -16.50 20.63
CA LEU A 685 51.84 -15.93 21.99
C LEU A 685 53.23 -15.44 22.41
N VAL A 686 54.27 -16.24 22.19
CA VAL A 686 55.66 -15.83 22.47
C VAL A 686 56.04 -14.59 21.67
N MET A 687 55.67 -14.55 20.39
CA MET A 687 55.89 -13.38 19.54
C MET A 687 55.16 -12.14 20.08
N LEU A 688 53.91 -12.26 20.53
CA LEU A 688 53.16 -11.15 21.13
C LEU A 688 53.86 -10.59 22.37
N ASP A 689 54.33 -11.46 23.27
CA ASP A 689 55.00 -11.04 24.50
C ASP A 689 56.36 -10.38 24.22
N THR A 690 57.13 -10.93 23.27
CA THR A 690 58.39 -10.32 22.80
C THR A 690 58.13 -8.95 22.17
N THR A 691 57.06 -8.80 21.39
CA THR A 691 56.67 -7.53 20.79
C THR A 691 56.37 -6.47 21.84
N GLU A 692 55.58 -6.81 22.86
CA GLU A 692 55.20 -5.88 23.92
C GLU A 692 56.40 -5.52 24.82
N PHE A 693 57.27 -6.50 25.10
CA PHE A 693 58.53 -6.26 25.80
C PHE A 693 59.45 -5.30 25.02
N ASN A 694 59.63 -5.51 23.73
CA ASN A 694 60.42 -4.64 22.85
C ASN A 694 59.81 -3.23 22.77
N HIS A 695 58.49 -3.11 22.75
CA HIS A 695 57.84 -1.80 22.80
C HIS A 695 58.15 -1.05 24.09
N ASN A 696 58.06 -1.73 25.24
CA ASN A 696 58.32 -1.11 26.54
C ASN A 696 59.80 -0.77 26.77
N THR A 697 60.72 -1.54 26.20
CA THR A 697 62.18 -1.39 26.44
C THR A 697 62.88 -0.59 25.34
N LYS A 698 62.62 -0.90 24.07
CA LYS A 698 63.27 -0.32 22.88
C LYS A 698 62.43 0.78 22.23
N ASN A 699 61.24 1.08 22.75
CA ASN A 699 60.29 2.06 22.17
C ASN A 699 59.90 1.76 20.71
N THR A 700 59.85 0.48 20.33
CA THR A 700 59.46 0.05 18.97
C THR A 700 57.95 0.19 18.76
N LEU A 701 57.51 0.51 17.55
CA LEU A 701 56.07 0.61 17.25
C LEU A 701 55.42 -0.77 17.16
N LEU A 702 54.30 -1.00 17.85
CA LEU A 702 53.56 -2.26 17.80
C LEU A 702 52.91 -2.52 16.41
N PHE A 703 52.82 -3.78 15.98
CA PHE A 703 52.06 -4.14 14.76
C PHE A 703 50.53 -3.99 14.91
N ALA A 704 50.04 -3.92 16.15
CA ALA A 704 48.65 -3.71 16.50
C ALA A 704 48.53 -2.78 17.71
N SER A 705 47.36 -2.20 17.96
CA SER A 705 47.20 -1.39 19.18
C SER A 705 47.39 -2.27 20.43
N ARG A 706 47.89 -1.68 21.52
CA ARG A 706 48.03 -2.36 22.83
C ARG A 706 46.75 -3.09 23.25
N GLN A 707 45.61 -2.46 23.01
CA GLN A 707 44.32 -3.08 23.30
C GLN A 707 44.03 -4.32 22.44
N THR A 708 44.46 -4.32 21.18
CA THR A 708 44.33 -5.47 20.28
C THR A 708 45.28 -6.59 20.69
N THR A 709 46.51 -6.27 21.10
CA THR A 709 47.49 -7.27 21.58
C THR A 709 47.01 -7.92 22.88
N GLU A 710 46.51 -7.14 23.84
CA GLU A 710 45.90 -7.66 25.08
C GLU A 710 44.69 -8.56 24.77
N SER A 711 43.83 -8.15 23.83
CA SER A 711 42.67 -8.96 23.43
C SER A 711 43.07 -10.27 22.74
N LEU A 712 44.11 -10.25 21.89
CA LEU A 712 44.67 -11.44 21.25
C LEU A 712 45.26 -12.39 22.31
N ARG A 713 45.99 -11.87 23.30
CA ARG A 713 46.55 -12.68 24.40
C ARG A 713 45.46 -13.44 25.16
N VAL A 714 44.39 -12.74 25.56
CA VAL A 714 43.22 -13.37 26.22
C VAL A 714 42.63 -14.46 25.34
N THR A 715 42.38 -14.17 24.05
CA THR A 715 41.82 -15.14 23.10
C THR A 715 42.68 -16.39 22.95
N LEU A 716 43.99 -16.24 22.77
CA LEU A 716 44.91 -17.34 22.50
C LEU A 716 45.04 -18.25 23.74
N LEU A 717 45.16 -17.67 24.93
CA LEU A 717 45.20 -18.42 26.19
C LEU A 717 43.89 -19.19 26.43
N SER A 718 42.74 -18.53 26.24
CA SER A 718 41.42 -19.17 26.33
C SER A 718 41.26 -20.33 25.36
N ILE A 719 41.68 -20.17 24.11
CA ILE A 719 41.52 -21.22 23.10
C ILE A 719 42.44 -22.41 23.41
N ILE A 720 43.67 -22.19 23.89
CA ILE A 720 44.56 -23.28 24.34
C ILE A 720 43.91 -24.05 25.48
N ASP A 721 43.45 -23.36 26.53
CA ASP A 721 42.82 -24.01 27.69
C ASP A 721 41.56 -24.80 27.28
N ILE A 722 40.70 -24.23 26.43
CA ILE A 722 39.51 -24.92 25.92
C ILE A 722 39.90 -26.19 25.13
N ILE A 723 40.90 -26.11 24.25
CA ILE A 723 41.35 -27.27 23.47
C ILE A 723 41.84 -28.38 24.40
N ASP A 724 42.64 -28.03 25.40
CA ASP A 724 43.19 -28.98 26.37
C ASP A 724 42.08 -29.60 27.24
N GLU A 725 41.12 -28.79 27.72
CA GLU A 725 39.96 -29.26 28.48
C GLU A 725 39.08 -30.23 27.66
N LEU A 726 38.80 -29.92 26.40
CA LEU A 726 37.99 -30.77 25.53
C LEU A 726 38.71 -32.07 25.18
N HIS A 727 40.02 -32.05 24.93
CA HIS A 727 40.79 -33.27 24.69
C HIS A 727 40.89 -34.15 25.93
N LYS A 728 41.06 -33.56 27.13
CA LYS A 728 40.98 -34.30 28.41
C LYS A 728 39.62 -34.96 28.62
N ALA A 729 38.55 -34.36 28.12
CA ALA A 729 37.20 -34.92 28.11
C ALA A 729 36.96 -35.98 27.01
N GLY A 730 37.99 -36.37 26.24
CA GLY A 730 37.89 -37.42 25.21
C GLY A 730 37.38 -36.94 23.85
N VAL A 731 37.34 -35.63 23.58
CA VAL A 731 36.90 -35.09 22.29
C VAL A 731 38.00 -35.33 21.22
N PRO A 732 37.68 -35.94 20.06
CA PRO A 732 38.69 -36.32 19.07
C PRO A 732 39.29 -35.14 18.30
N TYR A 733 38.50 -34.09 18.08
CA TYR A 733 38.94 -32.86 17.42
C TYR A 733 38.10 -31.66 17.86
N VAL A 734 38.70 -30.47 17.85
CA VAL A 734 38.05 -29.21 18.23
C VAL A 734 37.89 -28.31 17.00
N LEU A 735 36.69 -27.76 16.80
CA LEU A 735 36.37 -26.81 15.73
C LEU A 735 36.39 -25.38 16.29
N THR A 736 37.50 -24.67 16.10
CA THR A 736 37.70 -23.31 16.60
C THR A 736 36.78 -22.28 15.93
N ALA A 737 36.24 -22.57 14.75
CA ALA A 737 35.25 -21.70 14.11
C ALA A 737 33.92 -21.58 14.88
N LYS A 738 33.65 -22.44 15.89
CA LYS A 738 32.50 -22.29 16.78
C LYS A 738 32.75 -21.35 17.98
N LEU A 739 33.98 -20.84 18.10
CA LEU A 739 34.43 -19.91 19.12
C LEU A 739 34.56 -18.47 18.57
N ASN A 740 33.91 -18.16 17.45
CA ASN A 740 33.92 -16.84 16.81
C ASN A 740 32.49 -16.25 16.69
N GLN A 741 32.38 -15.01 16.22
CA GLN A 741 31.09 -14.31 16.10
C GLN A 741 30.39 -14.48 14.74
N ASP A 742 30.93 -15.29 13.83
CA ASP A 742 30.38 -15.51 12.48
C ASP A 742 28.87 -15.86 12.49
N PRO A 743 28.33 -16.69 13.41
CA PRO A 743 26.89 -16.98 13.47
C PRO A 743 26.03 -15.74 13.76
N LEU A 744 26.49 -14.86 14.64
CA LEU A 744 25.76 -13.65 15.01
C LEU A 744 25.85 -12.58 13.91
N GLU A 745 27.00 -12.44 13.25
CA GLU A 745 27.12 -11.58 12.06
C GLU A 745 26.19 -12.02 10.92
N ARG A 746 26.08 -13.34 10.68
CA ARG A 746 25.14 -13.89 9.69
C ARG A 746 23.70 -13.53 10.04
N PHE A 747 23.33 -13.63 11.32
CA PHE A 747 22.02 -13.19 11.80
C PHE A 747 21.79 -11.69 11.51
N PHE A 748 22.75 -10.82 11.79
CA PHE A 748 22.62 -9.39 11.45
C PHE A 748 22.52 -9.15 9.95
N GLY A 749 23.23 -9.91 9.12
CA GLY A 749 23.09 -9.88 7.66
C GLY A 749 21.66 -10.24 7.21
N ILE A 750 21.07 -11.27 7.83
CA ILE A 750 19.68 -11.67 7.57
C ILE A 750 18.72 -10.55 7.99
N VAL A 751 18.91 -9.96 9.18
CA VAL A 751 18.09 -8.84 9.69
C VAL A 751 18.10 -7.64 8.71
N ARG A 752 19.27 -7.23 8.23
CA ARG A 752 19.40 -6.12 7.27
C ARG A 752 18.76 -6.45 5.92
N SER A 753 18.76 -7.72 5.51
CA SER A 753 18.19 -8.15 4.23
C SER A 753 16.67 -8.03 4.11
N PHE A 754 15.93 -7.94 5.23
CA PHE A 754 14.46 -7.90 5.21
C PHE A 754 13.86 -6.63 4.60
N HIS A 755 14.60 -5.53 4.52
CA HIS A 755 14.06 -4.23 4.11
C HIS A 755 14.44 -3.80 2.70
N GLY A 756 14.98 -4.70 1.88
CA GLY A 756 15.32 -4.42 0.49
C GLY A 756 16.47 -3.41 0.39
N ASP A 757 16.17 -2.20 -0.10
CA ASP A 757 17.15 -1.13 -0.29
C ASP A 757 17.39 -0.29 0.99
N ASP A 758 16.59 -0.47 2.04
CA ASP A 758 16.77 0.20 3.33
C ASP A 758 17.47 -0.72 4.33
N ASP A 759 18.80 -0.65 4.39
CA ASP A 759 19.63 -1.57 5.20
C ASP A 759 19.49 -1.39 6.73
N HIS A 760 18.69 -0.42 7.20
CA HIS A 760 18.60 -0.05 8.62
C HIS A 760 17.16 -0.16 9.15
N PRO A 761 16.74 -1.33 9.66
CA PRO A 761 15.44 -1.47 10.30
C PRO A 761 15.31 -0.56 11.52
N THR A 762 14.08 -0.16 11.85
CA THR A 762 13.80 0.53 13.11
C THR A 762 13.90 -0.43 14.29
N ILE A 763 14.11 0.10 15.49
CA ILE A 763 14.13 -0.68 16.74
C ILE A 763 12.85 -1.54 16.87
N ILE A 764 11.68 -0.99 16.59
CA ILE A 764 10.40 -1.74 16.63
C ILE A 764 10.37 -2.86 15.58
N GLN A 765 10.81 -2.59 14.34
CA GLN A 765 10.85 -3.61 13.29
C GLN A 765 11.84 -4.73 13.62
N PHE A 766 12.97 -4.38 14.23
CA PHE A 766 13.95 -5.35 14.70
C PHE A 766 13.33 -6.31 15.71
N SER A 767 12.56 -5.83 16.69
CA SER A 767 11.91 -6.70 17.68
C SER A 767 11.00 -7.75 17.02
N GLN A 768 10.27 -7.37 15.97
CA GLN A 768 9.40 -8.28 15.21
C GLN A 768 10.21 -9.31 14.42
N ILE A 769 11.29 -8.88 13.75
CA ILE A 769 12.17 -9.76 12.98
C ILE A 769 12.90 -10.74 13.91
N TYR A 770 13.49 -10.24 15.00
CA TYR A 770 14.18 -11.02 16.02
C TYR A 770 13.28 -12.12 16.57
N ARG A 771 12.03 -11.80 16.91
CA ARG A 771 11.09 -12.78 17.46
C ARG A 771 10.77 -13.88 16.46
N LEU A 772 10.68 -13.56 15.18
CA LEU A 772 10.40 -14.55 14.14
C LEU A 772 11.59 -15.44 13.86
N LEU A 773 12.79 -14.86 13.75
CA LEU A 773 14.03 -15.61 13.58
C LEU A 773 14.36 -16.49 14.80
N SER A 774 13.95 -16.06 16.00
CA SER A 774 14.06 -16.89 17.21
C SER A 774 13.17 -18.13 17.17
N LEU A 775 12.07 -18.09 16.41
CA LEU A 775 11.11 -19.17 16.27
C LEU A 775 11.37 -20.03 15.02
N PHE A 776 12.05 -19.49 14.01
CA PHE A 776 12.29 -20.16 12.73
C PHE A 776 13.30 -19.41 11.87
N THR A 777 14.32 -20.14 11.40
CA THR A 777 15.27 -19.62 10.41
C THR A 777 15.02 -20.30 9.07
N PRO A 778 14.76 -19.53 7.99
CA PRO A 778 14.64 -20.11 6.66
C PRO A 778 15.98 -20.70 6.21
N VAL A 779 15.92 -21.93 5.72
CA VAL A 779 17.04 -22.60 5.06
C VAL A 779 17.36 -21.81 3.79
N ARG A 780 18.57 -21.23 3.75
CA ARG A 780 19.16 -20.41 2.68
C ARG A 780 18.61 -18.99 2.57
N ASN A 781 19.37 -18.02 3.08
CA ASN A 781 19.59 -16.69 2.46
C ASN A 781 20.75 -15.94 3.15
N ALA A 782 21.97 -16.46 3.02
CA ALA A 782 23.20 -15.74 3.43
C ALA A 782 24.16 -15.52 2.24
N ALA A 783 23.61 -15.22 1.05
CA ALA A 783 24.42 -15.04 -0.16
C ALA A 783 25.08 -13.65 -0.28
N LYS A 784 24.74 -12.69 0.61
CA LYS A 784 25.24 -11.30 0.55
C LYS A 784 25.95 -10.80 1.82
N GLY A 785 26.02 -11.60 2.88
CA GLY A 785 26.69 -11.21 4.14
C GLY A 785 28.22 -11.27 4.03
N ASN A 786 28.91 -10.55 4.93
CA ASN A 786 30.39 -10.57 5.00
C ASN A 786 30.95 -11.97 5.36
N CYS A 787 30.15 -12.81 6.02
CA CYS A 787 30.51 -14.17 6.40
C CYS A 787 29.84 -15.23 5.50
N PRO A 788 30.58 -15.96 4.65
CA PRO A 788 30.06 -17.09 3.87
C PRO A 788 29.98 -18.38 4.70
N GLY A 789 28.86 -19.11 4.64
CA GLY A 789 28.71 -20.43 5.27
C GLY A 789 27.31 -21.04 5.11
N PRO A 790 27.14 -22.36 5.35
CA PRO A 790 25.82 -23.02 5.39
C PRO A 790 24.95 -22.44 6.51
N ALA A 791 23.62 -22.45 6.33
CA ALA A 791 22.69 -21.98 7.35
C ALA A 791 22.55 -23.05 8.45
N GLU A 792 22.73 -22.65 9.70
CA GLU A 792 22.51 -23.50 10.88
C GLU A 792 21.02 -23.46 11.28
N GLY A 793 20.50 -24.57 11.80
CA GLY A 793 19.09 -24.67 12.21
C GLY A 793 18.81 -23.90 13.51
N VAL A 794 17.56 -23.49 13.74
CA VAL A 794 17.08 -22.97 15.02
C VAL A 794 16.15 -24.00 15.66
N LEU A 795 16.22 -24.17 16.98
CA LEU A 795 15.62 -25.31 17.68
C LEU A 795 14.10 -25.23 17.90
N VAL A 796 13.53 -24.03 17.91
CA VAL A 796 12.19 -23.85 18.47
C VAL A 796 11.11 -24.42 17.54
N SER A 797 10.44 -25.48 18.02
CA SER A 797 9.19 -25.97 17.44
C SER A 797 8.02 -25.06 17.86
N ILE A 798 7.28 -24.59 16.86
CA ILE A 798 6.39 -23.42 16.89
C ILE A 798 5.05 -23.66 17.61
N HIS A 799 4.63 -24.91 17.85
CA HIS A 799 3.19 -25.18 18.00
C HIS A 799 2.64 -25.19 19.44
N GLU A 800 3.43 -25.48 20.46
CA GLU A 800 2.92 -25.55 21.85
C GLU A 800 3.09 -24.22 22.60
N SER A 801 4.21 -23.53 22.39
CA SER A 801 4.52 -22.29 23.12
C SER A 801 3.75 -21.05 22.62
N LEU A 802 3.17 -21.08 21.41
CA LEU A 802 2.48 -19.91 20.84
C LEU A 802 1.04 -19.73 21.30
N ALA A 803 0.30 -20.81 21.58
CA ALA A 803 -1.10 -20.70 21.99
C ALA A 803 -1.23 -20.23 23.45
N GLU A 804 -0.44 -20.82 24.35
CA GLU A 804 -0.43 -20.45 25.77
C GLU A 804 0.14 -19.05 26.00
N LYS A 805 1.26 -18.70 25.33
CA LYS A 805 1.85 -17.36 25.45
C LYS A 805 1.01 -16.29 24.75
N ALA A 806 0.27 -16.63 23.69
CA ALA A 806 -0.73 -15.72 23.12
C ALA A 806 -1.92 -15.51 24.05
N LYS A 807 -2.34 -16.54 24.81
CA LYS A 807 -3.40 -16.45 25.81
C LYS A 807 -2.98 -15.53 26.97
N ALA A 808 -1.79 -15.76 27.54
CA ALA A 808 -1.23 -14.89 28.59
C ALA A 808 -1.06 -13.42 28.11
N ALA A 809 -0.62 -13.20 26.87
CA ALA A 809 -0.55 -11.88 26.28
C ALA A 809 -1.94 -11.22 26.09
N ALA A 810 -2.96 -12.01 25.74
CA ALA A 810 -4.34 -11.54 25.63
C ALA A 810 -4.95 -11.19 27.00
N GLU A 811 -4.67 -11.98 28.03
CA GLU A 811 -5.09 -11.72 29.42
C GLU A 811 -4.49 -10.40 29.95
N LEU A 812 -3.18 -10.19 29.74
CA LEU A 812 -2.53 -8.93 30.10
C LEU A 812 -3.15 -7.74 29.36
N LYS A 813 -3.47 -7.92 28.07
CA LYS A 813 -4.13 -6.89 27.27
C LYS A 813 -5.52 -6.55 27.83
N LEU A 814 -6.31 -7.55 28.20
CA LEU A 814 -7.62 -7.37 28.83
C LEU A 814 -7.50 -6.60 30.14
N ALA A 815 -6.49 -6.89 30.97
CA ALA A 815 -6.24 -6.16 32.21
C ALA A 815 -5.90 -4.67 31.95
N VAL A 816 -5.08 -4.39 30.94
CA VAL A 816 -4.74 -3.02 30.53
C VAL A 816 -5.96 -2.28 29.96
N GLU A 817 -6.78 -2.94 29.15
CA GLU A 817 -8.03 -2.37 28.62
C GLU A 817 -9.02 -2.08 29.76
N ALA A 818 -9.17 -2.97 30.75
CA ALA A 818 -10.00 -2.73 31.92
C ALA A 818 -9.52 -1.52 32.75
N LYS A 819 -8.20 -1.35 32.91
CA LYS A 819 -7.62 -0.17 33.57
C LYS A 819 -7.94 1.11 32.81
N LEU A 820 -7.84 1.09 31.48
CA LEU A 820 -8.18 2.23 30.62
C LEU A 820 -9.65 2.60 30.73
N ASP A 821 -10.54 1.60 30.61
CA ASP A 821 -11.98 1.83 30.62
C ASP A 821 -12.43 2.34 31.99
N LYS A 822 -11.87 1.83 33.11
CA LYS A 822 -12.09 2.38 34.45
C LYS A 822 -11.72 3.87 34.56
N LYS A 823 -10.58 4.27 33.96
CA LYS A 823 -10.09 5.65 34.02
C LYS A 823 -10.92 6.60 33.16
N LEU A 824 -11.41 6.13 32.01
CA LEU A 824 -12.26 6.91 31.12
C LEU A 824 -13.68 7.08 31.67
N LEU A 825 -14.24 6.03 32.29
CA LEU A 825 -15.58 6.10 32.90
C LEU A 825 -15.60 6.93 34.19
N GLY A 826 -14.45 7.02 34.88
CA GLY A 826 -14.33 7.87 36.08
C GLY A 826 -14.08 9.36 35.80
N MET A 827 -14.11 9.81 34.55
CA MET A 827 -13.90 11.22 34.19
C MET A 827 -15.10 12.06 34.60
N VAL A 828 -14.85 13.21 35.24
CA VAL A 828 -15.91 14.16 35.62
C VAL A 828 -16.43 14.83 34.35
N CYS A 829 -17.67 14.53 33.98
CA CYS A 829 -18.35 15.19 32.88
C CYS A 829 -19.40 16.16 33.41
N THR A 830 -19.49 17.35 32.81
CA THR A 830 -20.53 18.32 33.13
C THR A 830 -21.67 18.22 32.11
N GLU A 831 -22.91 18.33 32.59
CA GLU A 831 -24.10 18.44 31.73
C GLU A 831 -24.21 19.84 31.09
N ASP A 832 -23.60 20.84 31.72
CA ASP A 832 -23.58 22.22 31.24
C ASP A 832 -22.45 22.43 30.21
N VAL A 833 -22.86 22.60 28.95
CA VAL A 833 -22.13 23.46 28.03
C VAL A 833 -22.63 24.87 28.33
N CYS A 834 -21.87 25.69 29.06
CA CYS A 834 -22.09 27.13 29.03
C CYS A 834 -21.93 27.58 27.58
N CYS A 835 -23.05 27.72 26.89
CA CYS A 835 -23.17 28.59 25.75
C CYS A 835 -23.01 30.02 26.27
N ASP A 836 -21.76 30.46 26.47
CA ASP A 836 -21.52 31.89 26.49
C ASP A 836 -21.83 32.39 25.08
N GLU A 837 -23.05 32.91 24.92
CA GLU A 837 -23.51 33.71 23.78
C GLU A 837 -22.79 35.07 23.69
N ARG A 838 -21.54 35.18 24.18
CA ARG A 838 -20.82 36.45 24.25
C ARG A 838 -19.36 36.28 23.89
N ASP A 839 -19.10 36.24 22.58
CA ASP A 839 -18.29 37.29 21.98
C ASP A 839 -18.50 37.30 20.45
N HIS A 840 -19.17 38.35 19.95
CA HIS A 840 -19.32 38.64 18.53
C HIS A 840 -17.97 39.12 17.93
N GLY A 841 -16.96 38.27 17.99
CA GLY A 841 -15.72 38.47 17.26
C GLY A 841 -15.92 38.04 15.81
N TYR A 842 -15.99 39.01 14.89
CA TYR A 842 -15.83 38.82 13.43
C TYR A 842 -14.45 38.25 13.04
N GLN A 843 -13.85 37.38 13.85
CA GLN A 843 -12.58 36.74 13.58
C GLN A 843 -12.82 35.45 12.80
N LYS A 844 -12.25 35.39 11.59
CA LYS A 844 -12.18 34.14 10.81
C LYS A 844 -11.57 33.06 11.69
N ALA A 845 -12.25 31.92 11.83
CA ALA A 845 -11.75 30.78 12.58
C ALA A 845 -10.31 30.45 12.14
N GLY A 846 -9.45 30.14 13.11
CA GLY A 846 -8.08 29.76 12.84
C GLY A 846 -8.01 28.47 12.03
N ALA A 847 -6.95 28.27 11.24
CA ALA A 847 -6.75 27.02 10.51
C ALA A 847 -6.73 25.79 11.43
N HIS A 848 -6.29 25.96 12.68
CA HIS A 848 -6.32 24.93 13.73
C HIS A 848 -7.74 24.45 14.03
N GLU A 849 -8.66 25.37 14.31
CA GLU A 849 -10.05 25.07 14.68
C GLU A 849 -10.80 24.37 13.55
N MET A 850 -10.54 24.75 12.30
CA MET A 850 -11.09 24.06 11.13
C MET A 850 -10.60 22.61 11.01
N VAL A 851 -9.34 22.36 11.38
CA VAL A 851 -8.77 21.01 11.39
C VAL A 851 -9.38 20.18 12.53
N VAL A 852 -9.54 20.76 13.71
CA VAL A 852 -10.19 20.10 14.86
C VAL A 852 -11.62 19.68 14.48
N TYR A 853 -12.39 20.57 13.85
CA TYR A 853 -13.74 20.23 13.35
C TYR A 853 -13.71 19.11 12.29
N TYR A 854 -12.77 19.15 11.35
CA TYR A 854 -12.60 18.08 10.36
C TYR A 854 -12.28 16.72 11.01
N LEU A 855 -11.45 16.72 12.07
CA LEU A 855 -11.14 15.53 12.85
C LEU A 855 -12.34 15.04 13.68
N ALA A 856 -13.18 15.94 14.18
CA ALA A 856 -14.43 15.60 14.84
C ALA A 856 -15.37 14.82 13.91
N GLY A 857 -15.46 15.22 12.63
CA GLY A 857 -16.20 14.46 11.60
C GLY A 857 -15.63 13.05 11.36
N TYR A 858 -14.31 12.87 11.48
CA TYR A 858 -13.68 11.54 11.43
C TYR A 858 -14.03 10.68 12.65
N VAL A 859 -14.02 11.25 13.85
CA VAL A 859 -14.42 10.57 15.08
C VAL A 859 -15.88 10.15 15.00
N HIS A 860 -16.78 11.07 14.61
CA HIS A 860 -18.18 10.79 14.34
C HIS A 860 -18.31 9.55 13.45
N LYS A 861 -17.74 9.58 12.22
CA LYS A 861 -17.78 8.45 11.26
C LYS A 861 -17.31 7.11 11.84
N LYS A 862 -16.35 7.13 12.76
CA LYS A 862 -15.78 5.91 13.35
C LYS A 862 -16.64 5.37 14.50
N ILE A 863 -17.22 6.28 15.29
CA ILE A 863 -18.09 5.98 16.42
C ILE A 863 -19.47 5.49 15.95
N THR A 864 -20.07 6.09 14.92
CA THR A 864 -21.38 5.64 14.36
C THR A 864 -21.35 4.20 13.83
N LYS A 865 -20.16 3.64 13.56
CA LYS A 865 -20.02 2.23 13.15
C LYS A 865 -20.08 1.24 14.32
N THR A 866 -19.97 1.74 15.54
CA THR A 866 -19.83 0.94 16.77
C THR A 866 -21.01 1.06 17.72
N ILE A 867 -21.95 1.95 17.42
CA ILE A 867 -23.12 2.26 18.26
C ILE A 867 -24.36 1.95 17.44
N THR A 868 -25.38 1.42 18.12
CA THR A 868 -26.69 1.09 17.56
C THR A 868 -27.79 2.06 17.99
N CYS A 869 -27.58 2.83 19.07
CA CYS A 869 -28.53 3.83 19.57
C CYS A 869 -28.69 5.01 18.58
N GLU A 870 -29.94 5.24 18.14
CA GLU A 870 -30.28 6.28 17.16
C GLU A 870 -30.18 7.69 17.75
N GLU A 871 -30.60 7.89 19.01
CA GLU A 871 -30.49 9.18 19.71
C GLU A 871 -29.04 9.64 19.83
N CYS A 872 -28.13 8.73 20.22
CA CYS A 872 -26.71 9.01 20.28
C CYS A 872 -26.13 9.35 18.90
N CYS A 873 -26.61 8.71 17.83
CA CYS A 873 -26.18 9.02 16.47
C CYS A 873 -26.68 10.40 16.01
N ALA A 874 -27.91 10.77 16.40
CA ALA A 874 -28.48 12.09 16.14
C ALA A 874 -27.68 13.19 16.85
N LEU A 875 -27.31 12.99 18.12
CA LEU A 875 -26.50 13.95 18.91
C LEU A 875 -25.10 14.20 18.34
N LEU A 876 -24.53 13.26 17.58
CA LEU A 876 -23.21 13.41 16.94
C LEU A 876 -23.29 14.06 15.56
N THR A 877 -24.47 14.06 14.95
CA THR A 877 -24.72 14.60 13.61
C THR A 877 -25.16 16.05 13.75
N ALA A 878 -24.63 16.94 12.91
CA ALA A 878 -25.09 18.32 12.90
C ALA A 878 -26.54 18.42 12.40
N SER A 879 -27.38 19.22 13.06
CA SER A 879 -28.78 19.38 12.68
C SER A 879 -28.93 20.30 11.46
N PRO A 880 -29.87 20.05 10.53
CA PRO A 880 -30.12 20.92 9.38
C PRO A 880 -30.45 22.37 9.77
N ASP A 881 -31.09 22.56 10.93
CA ASP A 881 -31.57 23.88 11.40
C ASP A 881 -30.48 24.76 12.02
N GLN A 882 -29.30 24.20 12.35
CA GLN A 882 -28.11 24.97 12.77
C GLN A 882 -27.43 25.72 11.59
N PHE A 883 -27.98 25.64 10.38
CA PHE A 883 -27.31 26.05 9.14
C PHE A 883 -28.06 27.06 8.28
N ASN A 884 -29.20 27.57 8.74
CA ASN A 884 -30.11 28.40 7.92
C ASN A 884 -30.03 29.91 8.17
N SER A 885 -29.22 30.41 9.12
CA SER A 885 -28.92 31.84 9.21
C SER A 885 -27.51 32.13 8.69
N GLU A 886 -27.37 33.15 7.84
CA GLU A 886 -26.07 33.66 7.37
C GLU A 886 -25.15 34.07 8.53
N GLU A 887 -25.71 34.30 9.73
CA GLU A 887 -25.01 34.62 10.98
C GLU A 887 -24.43 33.41 11.74
N THR A 888 -24.79 32.16 11.42
CA THR A 888 -24.32 30.94 12.13
C THR A 888 -23.60 29.93 11.24
N GLN A 889 -22.99 30.36 10.13
CA GLN A 889 -21.98 29.51 9.49
C GLN A 889 -20.78 29.37 10.42
N LEU A 890 -20.70 28.25 11.12
CA LEU A 890 -19.54 27.86 11.92
C LEU A 890 -18.30 27.92 11.03
N ASN A 891 -17.51 29.00 11.12
CA ASN A 891 -16.31 29.24 10.30
C ASN A 891 -15.36 28.03 10.28
N GLN A 892 -15.41 27.21 11.33
CA GLN A 892 -14.68 25.97 11.52
C GLN A 892 -15.07 24.85 10.51
N ARG A 893 -16.29 24.85 9.94
CA ARG A 893 -16.76 23.84 8.96
C ARG A 893 -16.10 24.00 7.59
N ARG A 894 -15.59 25.20 7.28
CA ARG A 894 -15.12 25.60 5.94
C ARG A 894 -14.15 24.60 5.30
N LEU A 895 -13.21 24.05 6.07
CA LEU A 895 -12.27 23.04 5.56
C LEU A 895 -12.96 21.74 5.12
N THR A 896 -13.99 21.31 5.84
CA THR A 896 -14.75 20.10 5.55
C THR A 896 -15.56 20.27 4.27
N GLU A 897 -16.19 21.43 4.08
CA GLU A 897 -16.88 21.80 2.83
C GLU A 897 -15.94 21.78 1.64
N LEU A 898 -14.79 22.48 1.75
CA LEU A 898 -13.81 22.58 0.66
C LEU A 898 -13.20 21.22 0.28
N ARG A 899 -13.08 20.29 1.24
CA ARG A 899 -12.59 18.93 0.99
C ARG A 899 -13.67 17.96 0.51
N SER A 900 -14.94 18.33 0.60
CA SER A 900 -16.05 17.49 0.23
C SER A 900 -16.18 17.42 -1.29
N PHE A 901 -15.66 16.34 -1.89
CA PHE A 901 -15.75 16.15 -3.35
C PHE A 901 -17.19 15.91 -3.85
N LYS A 902 -18.09 15.48 -2.96
CA LYS A 902 -19.53 15.34 -3.21
C LYS A 902 -20.31 15.76 -1.95
N PRO A 903 -21.43 16.48 -2.06
CA PRO A 903 -22.27 16.80 -0.90
C PRO A 903 -22.56 15.55 -0.05
N GLY A 904 -22.35 15.64 1.27
CA GLY A 904 -22.59 14.53 2.20
C GLY A 904 -21.57 13.38 2.18
N CYS A 905 -20.46 13.46 1.42
CA CYS A 905 -19.45 12.39 1.43
C CYS A 905 -18.56 12.39 2.69
N LEU A 906 -18.44 13.54 3.34
CA LEU A 906 -17.83 13.70 4.66
C LEU A 906 -18.92 13.83 5.71
N ARG A 907 -18.65 13.31 6.91
CA ARG A 907 -19.57 13.43 8.05
C ARG A 907 -19.30 14.74 8.75
N GLU A 908 -20.36 15.46 9.07
CA GLU A 908 -20.30 16.68 9.84
C GLU A 908 -20.57 16.37 11.30
N ALA A 909 -19.81 17.01 12.17
CA ALA A 909 -19.90 16.84 13.61
C ALA A 909 -20.88 17.87 14.17
N SER A 910 -21.68 17.49 15.16
CA SER A 910 -22.46 18.45 15.93
C SER A 910 -21.54 19.43 16.68
N PHE A 911 -22.08 20.62 17.02
CA PHE A 911 -21.33 21.60 17.80
C PHE A 911 -20.87 21.05 19.16
N ARG A 912 -21.72 20.26 19.83
CA ARG A 912 -21.37 19.58 21.09
C ARG A 912 -20.16 18.65 20.93
N LEU A 913 -20.12 17.87 19.84
CA LEU A 913 -18.98 16.99 19.53
C LEU A 913 -17.70 17.79 19.23
N TYR A 914 -17.83 18.91 18.51
CA TYR A 914 -16.71 19.81 18.26
C TYR A 914 -16.17 20.42 19.56
N ALA A 915 -17.03 20.92 20.44
CA ALA A 915 -16.63 21.50 21.72
C ALA A 915 -15.87 20.51 22.60
N LEU A 916 -16.39 19.29 22.79
CA LEU A 916 -15.67 18.23 23.52
C LEU A 916 -14.29 17.95 22.91
N ILE A 917 -14.21 17.83 21.58
CA ILE A 917 -12.95 17.51 20.92
C ILE A 917 -11.96 18.68 20.99
N LYS A 918 -12.44 19.92 21.03
CA LYS A 918 -11.61 21.11 21.22
C LYS A 918 -10.93 21.08 22.60
N GLU A 919 -11.70 20.93 23.67
CA GLU A 919 -11.18 20.83 25.04
C GLU A 919 -10.17 19.68 25.19
N VAL A 920 -10.51 18.50 24.63
CA VAL A 920 -9.60 17.35 24.63
C VAL A 920 -8.33 17.63 23.83
N GLU A 921 -8.41 18.34 22.69
CA GLU A 921 -7.23 18.68 21.90
C GLU A 921 -6.31 19.65 22.62
N GLU A 922 -6.84 20.64 23.34
CA GLU A 922 -6.03 21.60 24.10
C GLU A 922 -5.19 20.88 25.16
N VAL A 923 -5.81 20.02 25.98
CA VAL A 923 -5.09 19.22 26.97
C VAL A 923 -4.07 18.28 26.32
N VAL A 924 -4.46 17.59 25.22
CA VAL A 924 -3.56 16.69 24.48
C VAL A 924 -2.38 17.46 23.88
N HIS A 925 -2.63 18.62 23.28
CA HIS A 925 -1.62 19.47 22.66
C HIS A 925 -0.62 19.96 23.70
N ASP A 926 -1.09 20.59 24.77
CA ASP A 926 -0.26 21.14 25.84
C ASP A 926 0.61 20.06 26.47
N THR A 927 0.04 18.88 26.73
CA THR A 927 0.78 17.75 27.30
C THR A 927 1.88 17.26 26.37
N LEU A 928 1.59 17.14 25.06
CA LEU A 928 2.53 16.62 24.06
C LEU A 928 3.61 17.65 23.66
N GLU A 929 3.37 18.95 23.86
CA GLU A 929 4.37 20.00 23.62
C GLU A 929 5.26 20.26 24.84
N THR A 930 4.68 20.28 26.04
CA THR A 930 5.44 20.56 27.29
C THR A 930 6.27 19.38 27.76
N SER A 931 5.84 18.15 27.50
CA SER A 931 6.48 16.97 28.05
C SER A 931 7.50 16.35 27.10
N ALA A 932 8.61 15.87 27.64
CA ALA A 932 9.50 14.99 26.89
C ALA A 932 8.74 13.72 26.45
N VAL A 933 9.15 13.12 25.33
CA VAL A 933 8.51 11.87 24.88
C VAL A 933 9.06 10.72 25.71
N PHE A 934 8.20 10.02 26.45
CA PHE A 934 8.55 8.83 27.23
C PHE A 934 7.46 7.75 27.10
N GLY A 935 7.74 6.54 27.60
CA GLY A 935 6.90 5.35 27.40
C GLY A 935 5.44 5.53 27.81
N ASP A 936 5.19 6.15 28.95
CA ASP A 936 3.85 6.27 29.55
C ASP A 936 3.13 7.61 29.27
N ILE A 937 3.59 8.38 28.27
CA ILE A 937 3.03 9.70 27.92
C ILE A 937 1.52 9.68 27.67
N PHE A 938 0.97 8.58 27.13
CA PHE A 938 -0.48 8.44 26.92
C PHE A 938 -1.25 8.41 28.25
N TRP A 939 -0.70 7.76 29.28
CA TRP A 939 -1.35 7.69 30.59
C TRP A 939 -1.36 9.04 31.28
N MET A 940 -0.29 9.83 31.12
CA MET A 940 -0.21 11.21 31.61
C MET A 940 -1.22 12.13 30.92
N VAL A 941 -1.44 11.98 29.61
CA VAL A 941 -2.52 12.68 28.90
C VAL A 941 -3.88 12.35 29.53
N LEU A 942 -4.12 11.07 29.83
CA LEU A 942 -5.36 10.66 30.50
C LEU A 942 -5.47 11.16 31.94
N ASP A 943 -4.36 11.25 32.69
CA ASP A 943 -4.36 11.83 34.04
C ASP A 943 -4.73 13.32 34.01
N ARG A 944 -4.19 14.09 33.05
CA ARG A 944 -4.55 15.49 32.89
C ARG A 944 -6.00 15.68 32.42
N LEU A 945 -6.47 14.84 31.50
CA LEU A 945 -7.88 14.85 31.09
C LEU A 945 -8.84 14.46 32.23
N HIS A 946 -8.41 13.61 33.15
CA HIS A 946 -9.20 13.23 34.33
C HIS A 946 -9.36 14.39 35.32
N ALA A 947 -8.38 15.30 35.36
CA ALA A 947 -8.41 16.51 36.19
C ALA A 947 -9.21 17.68 35.58
N THR A 948 -9.63 17.59 34.31
CA THR A 948 -10.40 18.62 33.61
C THR A 948 -11.88 18.23 33.53
N ALA A 949 -12.79 19.18 33.76
CA ALA A 949 -14.21 18.99 33.53
C ALA A 949 -14.49 18.99 32.01
N LEU A 950 -15.04 17.90 31.48
CA LEU A 950 -15.29 17.74 30.04
C LEU A 950 -16.79 17.70 29.72
N PRO A 951 -17.23 18.25 28.56
CA PRO A 951 -18.64 18.17 28.16
C PRO A 951 -19.12 16.74 27.94
N ALA A 952 -20.25 16.35 28.57
CA ALA A 952 -20.85 15.05 28.33
C ALA A 952 -21.55 14.97 26.95
N ILE A 953 -21.42 13.84 26.25
CA ILE A 953 -22.14 13.56 25.01
C ILE A 953 -22.81 12.20 25.07
N GLY A 954 -24.14 12.19 25.03
CA GLY A 954 -24.96 11.00 24.79
C GLY A 954 -26.36 11.17 25.36
N CYS A 955 -27.21 10.17 25.15
CA CYS A 955 -28.52 10.12 25.79
C CYS A 955 -28.36 9.73 27.28
N ASN A 956 -29.42 9.88 28.07
CA ASN A 956 -29.41 9.65 29.52
C ASN A 956 -28.81 8.29 29.90
N GLU A 957 -29.05 7.25 29.11
CA GLU A 957 -28.52 5.89 29.35
C GLU A 957 -27.06 5.67 28.90
N HIS A 958 -26.56 6.44 27.92
CA HIS A 958 -25.29 6.14 27.24
C HIS A 958 -24.24 7.25 27.33
N HIS A 959 -24.53 8.38 28.00
CA HIS A 959 -23.66 9.56 28.03
C HIS A 959 -22.23 9.27 28.53
N GLU A 960 -22.06 8.53 29.63
CA GLU A 960 -20.73 8.17 30.16
C GLU A 960 -19.94 7.31 29.16
N PHE A 961 -20.56 6.23 28.68
CA PHE A 961 -19.92 5.26 27.80
C PHE A 961 -19.60 5.83 26.42
N LEU A 962 -20.48 6.68 25.88
CA LEU A 962 -20.29 7.36 24.61
C LEU A 962 -19.14 8.37 24.70
N THR A 963 -19.14 9.21 25.73
CA THR A 963 -18.08 10.21 25.96
C THR A 963 -16.72 9.53 26.12
N ALA A 964 -16.64 8.48 26.95
CA ALA A 964 -15.43 7.67 27.12
C ALA A 964 -14.93 7.08 25.79
N LYS A 965 -15.83 6.55 24.94
CA LYS A 965 -15.48 6.03 23.61
C LYS A 965 -14.97 7.10 22.66
N ILE A 966 -15.55 8.30 22.68
CA ILE A 966 -15.15 9.44 21.85
C ILE A 966 -13.72 9.88 22.24
N ILE A 967 -13.47 10.10 23.53
CA ILE A 967 -12.16 10.48 24.07
C ILE A 967 -11.12 9.43 23.71
N LYS A 968 -11.40 8.15 23.98
CA LYS A 968 -10.53 7.01 23.59
C LYS A 968 -10.21 7.04 22.10
N CYS A 969 -11.22 7.21 21.24
CA CYS A 969 -11.01 7.23 19.80
C CYS A 969 -10.11 8.40 19.35
N TYR A 970 -10.31 9.59 19.94
CA TYR A 970 -9.56 10.80 19.62
C TYR A 970 -8.11 10.73 20.12
N CYS A 971 -7.88 10.41 21.40
CA CYS A 971 -6.54 10.29 21.98
C CYS A 971 -5.69 9.25 21.23
N LEU A 972 -6.25 8.07 20.91
CA LEU A 972 -5.51 7.05 20.15
C LEU A 972 -5.11 7.54 18.76
N MET A 973 -6.00 8.26 18.07
CA MET A 973 -5.68 8.88 16.79
C MET A 973 -4.56 9.91 16.94
N ARG A 974 -4.64 10.79 17.94
CA ARG A 974 -3.66 11.83 18.21
C ARG A 974 -2.29 11.27 18.55
N MET A 975 -2.20 10.19 19.32
CA MET A 975 -0.92 9.53 19.61
C MET A 975 -0.24 9.00 18.35
N HIS A 976 -1.00 8.45 17.39
CA HIS A 976 -0.42 8.05 16.10
C HIS A 976 0.07 9.22 15.26
N PHE A 977 -0.65 10.33 15.26
CA PHE A 977 -0.20 11.54 14.56
C PHE A 977 1.08 12.09 15.20
N PHE A 978 1.15 12.08 16.52
CA PHE A 978 2.32 12.50 17.28
C PHE A 978 3.54 11.64 16.98
N SER A 979 3.44 10.31 17.08
CA SER A 979 4.54 9.39 16.72
C SER A 979 5.01 9.61 15.28
N ARG A 980 4.08 9.80 14.31
CA ARG A 980 4.45 10.11 12.91
C ARG A 980 5.10 11.49 12.74
N LYS A 981 4.68 12.50 13.50
CA LYS A 981 5.31 13.83 13.51
C LYS A 981 6.75 13.71 14.02
N LYS A 982 6.94 13.10 15.20
CA LYS A 982 8.26 12.89 15.81
C LYS A 982 9.20 12.04 14.94
N ASN A 983 8.71 11.00 14.29
CA ASN A 983 9.53 10.22 13.35
C ASN A 983 9.96 11.03 12.11
N ARG A 984 9.12 11.94 11.61
CA ARG A 984 9.51 12.83 10.51
C ARG A 984 10.58 13.83 10.95
N GLU A 985 10.46 14.37 12.16
CA GLU A 985 11.48 15.23 12.76
C GLU A 985 12.83 14.48 12.89
N LEU A 986 12.81 13.24 13.40
CA LEU A 986 14.01 12.39 13.49
C LEU A 986 14.67 12.15 12.13
N LEU A 987 13.88 11.84 11.08
CA LEU A 987 14.40 11.61 9.73
C LEU A 987 15.06 12.87 9.14
N VAL A 988 14.53 14.06 9.43
CA VAL A 988 15.15 15.32 9.00
C VAL A 988 16.47 15.51 9.73
N THR A 989 16.50 15.33 11.05
CA THR A 989 17.73 15.43 11.85
C THR A 989 18.79 14.43 11.39
N GLU A 990 18.42 13.19 11.09
CA GLU A 990 19.31 12.16 10.58
C GLU A 990 19.91 12.55 9.21
N LYS A 991 19.09 13.06 8.28
CA LYS A 991 19.57 13.56 6.99
C LYS A 991 20.56 14.71 7.14
N VAL A 992 20.28 15.66 8.04
CA VAL A 992 21.17 16.79 8.32
C VAL A 992 22.50 16.30 8.94
N GLN A 993 22.45 15.38 9.89
CA GLN A 993 23.66 14.77 10.47
C GLN A 993 24.49 14.02 9.43
N ASN A 994 23.85 13.26 8.55
CA ASN A 994 24.51 12.54 7.47
C ASN A 994 25.12 13.49 6.43
N ALA A 995 24.44 14.58 6.08
CA ALA A 995 24.97 15.62 5.22
C ALA A 995 26.20 16.31 5.84
N ARG A 996 26.14 16.66 7.14
CA ARG A 996 27.29 17.20 7.88
C ARG A 996 28.47 16.23 7.92
N LYS A 997 28.22 14.93 8.14
CA LYS A 997 29.28 13.90 8.12
C LYS A 997 29.92 13.78 6.74
N LYS A 998 29.12 13.80 5.66
CA LYS A 998 29.64 13.80 4.29
C LYS A 998 30.45 15.05 3.97
N ALA A 999 29.99 16.22 4.42
CA ALA A 999 30.71 17.48 4.24
C ALA A 999 32.04 17.56 5.03
N LYS A 1000 32.21 16.76 6.09
CA LYS A 1000 33.50 16.61 6.81
C LYS A 1000 34.44 15.57 6.18
N LEU A 1001 33.93 14.75 5.27
CA LEU A 1001 34.68 13.69 4.58
C LEU A 1001 35.11 14.10 3.17
N LEU A 1002 34.41 15.09 2.58
CA LEU A 1002 34.86 15.90 1.46
C LEU A 1002 35.80 16.99 2.00
#